data_AF-A0A919RAC1-F1
#
_entry.id   AF-A0A919RAC1-F1
#
_cell.length_a   1.000
_cell.length_b   1.000
_cell.length_c   1.000
_cell.angle_alpha   90.00
_cell.angle_beta   90.00
_cell.angle_gamma   90.00
#
_symmetry.space_group_name_H-M   'P 1'
#
loop_
_entity.id
_entity.type
_entity.pdbx_description
1 polymer ?
#
loop_
_entity_poly.entity_id
_entity_poly.type
_entity_poly.pdbx_seq_one_letter_code
_entity_poly.pdbx_strand_id
1 'polypeptide(L)'
;MASSSDVQAVLLLDLRGTDPAGAVTRLEEAVAWHRRHGEGAASALVVDAVDGLDERHAVYEQVVRNRFIENMLCLIVGPALERDAGLVLRLPSSMSPPRGAVLWISDPEGVGWRMEPPGPALPYHTAEQGLASLVEVLRAPEVFLRVFTAVCEVPDGVASPGLRVVADDAGDRLLAGARAAAVARLTDAVDDTQAGGGPQDHGGLTVYTGGRDGGWSAERLLRPGGRLAEQDALCARRFAEARDTLARLGGPRGVLFRGRASRRVTGRLAEVRDGLAGYRAVLEDTFDRIDGGSGLDRAAREELNRLGVAADLPEAATSGVVDRLKGVVTAALAERTPLPVLVERLREFAHRATPVGSAAQVGRLAPACPAQLLNRLGEPPPFPLRLHNPVLLAVALAVGFLTGLGGTAAAGAAVALWTVLVWWLWSRAPEPGGERGFGGRGRLVVAVHPLLGALGAAGGRALAEAVRLPEFAVWAGYGAAALAALLALPYWWREAVARWCDLVVVAEADIARSRLTQVAAEVAAAEWVISDARRIASDAARTVAEVLERCAGELAAHEPRPLRDNHAGYHQAGYHQAGHSQSGGVLDAVAEDLAAALGTVLAGVWPRLSEPAFHGLAGRSAATLEGLLADYQEHLARWGVQRRPAFSPQGGTDRHIALRATWPRSAEAENALRMETGDLMLQLCRAEDLALLRSSAGSARLVRFAPAGLRGEQDGLHGDSTDETKDAVWTRSGRHAGVLRLVPPRIGTVKASAPGGEDRG
;
A
#
# COMPACT_ATOMS: atom_id res chain seq x y z
N MET A 1 -51.91 22.63 2.27
CA MET A 1 -50.80 21.77 2.69
C MET A 1 -50.28 21.03 1.46
N ALA A 2 -49.36 21.66 0.72
CA ALA A 2 -48.63 21.06 -0.37
C ALA A 2 -47.22 20.75 0.12
N SER A 3 -46.75 19.55 -0.21
CA SER A 3 -45.42 19.02 0.08
C SER A 3 -44.32 20.06 -0.13
N SER A 4 -43.41 20.17 0.83
CA SER A 4 -42.08 20.78 0.72
C SER A 4 -41.47 20.48 -0.65
N SER A 5 -41.53 21.43 -1.59
CA SER A 5 -40.90 21.30 -2.91
C SER A 5 -39.41 21.49 -2.71
N ASP A 6 -38.68 20.41 -2.97
CA ASP A 6 -37.25 20.26 -2.80
C ASP A 6 -36.55 21.01 -3.96
N VAL A 7 -36.54 22.35 -3.92
CA VAL A 7 -35.78 23.17 -4.88
C VAL A 7 -34.30 22.97 -4.56
N GLN A 8 -33.61 22.14 -5.34
CA GLN A 8 -32.23 21.76 -5.06
C GLN A 8 -31.18 22.66 -5.75
N ALA A 9 -31.58 23.47 -6.75
CA ALA A 9 -30.64 24.31 -7.50
C ALA A 9 -31.23 25.63 -8.01
N VAL A 10 -30.38 26.65 -8.11
CA VAL A 10 -30.66 27.95 -8.74
C VAL A 10 -29.78 28.10 -9.99
N LEU A 11 -30.40 28.32 -11.14
CA LEU A 11 -29.75 28.58 -12.43
C LEU A 11 -29.59 30.09 -12.62
N LEU A 12 -28.35 30.56 -12.73
CA LEU A 12 -28.06 31.96 -13.02
C LEU A 12 -28.06 32.20 -14.54
N LEU A 13 -28.91 33.10 -15.01
CA LEU A 13 -29.02 33.52 -16.40
C LEU A 13 -28.76 35.02 -16.51
N ASP A 14 -27.53 35.41 -16.85
CA ASP A 14 -27.21 36.81 -17.14
C ASP A 14 -27.50 37.12 -18.62
N LEU A 15 -28.53 37.94 -18.85
CA LEU A 15 -29.03 38.33 -20.16
C LEU A 15 -28.60 39.75 -20.55
N ARG A 16 -27.88 40.46 -19.67
CA ARG A 16 -27.40 41.82 -19.96
C ARG A 16 -26.51 41.81 -21.20
N GLY A 17 -26.77 42.74 -22.13
CA GLY A 17 -26.01 42.86 -23.37
C GLY A 17 -26.17 41.70 -24.35
N THR A 18 -27.15 40.80 -24.15
CA THR A 18 -27.46 39.73 -25.11
C THR A 18 -28.61 40.08 -26.04
N ASP A 19 -28.50 39.61 -27.27
CA ASP A 19 -29.61 39.61 -28.22
C ASP A 19 -30.62 38.49 -27.87
N PRO A 20 -31.85 38.55 -28.40
CA PRO A 20 -32.88 37.56 -28.08
C PRO A 20 -32.48 36.11 -28.42
N ALA A 21 -31.71 35.90 -29.50
CA ALA A 21 -31.26 34.58 -29.90
C ALA A 21 -30.20 34.01 -28.92
N GLY A 22 -29.20 34.79 -28.55
CA GLY A 22 -28.18 34.38 -27.58
C GLY A 22 -28.75 34.14 -26.19
N ALA A 23 -29.78 34.89 -25.79
CA ALA A 23 -30.50 34.66 -24.54
C ALA A 23 -31.18 33.28 -24.49
N VAL A 24 -31.78 32.83 -25.59
CA VAL A 24 -32.36 31.47 -25.71
C VAL A 24 -31.27 30.41 -25.62
N THR A 25 -30.14 30.59 -26.31
CA THR A 25 -29.02 29.64 -26.26
C THR A 25 -28.48 29.47 -24.84
N ARG A 26 -28.30 30.56 -24.09
CA ARG A 26 -27.85 30.47 -22.68
C ARG A 26 -28.83 29.72 -21.78
N LEU A 27 -30.13 29.90 -21.99
CA LEU A 27 -31.15 29.15 -21.27
C LEU A 27 -31.03 27.65 -21.56
N GLU A 28 -30.87 27.27 -22.82
CA GLU A 28 -30.73 25.87 -23.22
C GLU A 28 -29.47 25.21 -22.65
N GLU A 29 -28.33 25.91 -22.68
CA GLU A 29 -27.05 25.48 -22.12
C GLU A 29 -27.13 25.27 -20.60
N ALA A 30 -27.71 26.23 -19.87
CA ALA A 30 -27.88 26.13 -18.42
C ALA A 30 -28.77 24.95 -18.02
N VAL A 31 -29.88 24.75 -18.73
CA VAL A 31 -30.80 23.62 -18.49
C VAL A 31 -30.16 22.28 -18.88
N ALA A 32 -29.34 22.24 -19.94
CA ALA A 32 -28.61 21.03 -20.34
C ALA A 32 -27.49 20.66 -19.35
N TRP A 33 -26.80 21.67 -18.79
CA TRP A 33 -25.81 21.45 -17.73
C TRP A 33 -26.45 20.88 -16.47
N HIS A 34 -27.57 21.47 -16.00
CA HIS A 34 -28.26 20.99 -14.80
C HIS A 34 -28.82 19.58 -14.96
N ARG A 35 -29.36 19.24 -16.14
CA ARG A 35 -29.83 17.86 -16.42
C ARG A 35 -28.75 16.79 -16.29
N ARG A 36 -27.47 17.15 -16.42
CA ARG A 36 -26.34 16.21 -16.32
C ARG A 36 -25.81 16.06 -14.89
N HIS A 37 -25.89 17.11 -14.09
CA HIS A 37 -25.18 17.19 -12.80
C HIS A 37 -26.09 17.43 -11.59
N GLY A 38 -27.34 17.83 -11.83
CA GLY A 38 -28.30 18.20 -10.80
C GLY A 38 -29.43 17.20 -10.63
N GLU A 39 -30.01 17.18 -9.45
CA GLU A 39 -31.20 16.41 -9.11
C GLU A 39 -32.44 17.32 -9.09
N GLY A 40 -33.57 16.83 -9.61
CA GLY A 40 -34.86 17.53 -9.53
C GLY A 40 -35.00 18.78 -10.41
N ALA A 41 -36.06 19.56 -10.14
CA ALA A 41 -36.34 20.83 -10.80
C ALA A 41 -35.52 21.97 -10.19
N ALA A 42 -35.26 23.01 -10.98
CA ALA A 42 -34.46 24.16 -10.57
C ALA A 42 -35.30 25.44 -10.50
N SER A 43 -34.78 26.48 -9.85
CA SER A 43 -35.29 27.84 -9.98
C SER A 43 -34.37 28.69 -10.85
N ALA A 44 -34.90 29.70 -11.55
CA ALA A 44 -34.14 30.59 -12.42
C ALA A 44 -33.93 31.96 -11.76
N LEU A 45 -32.67 32.36 -11.61
CA LEU A 45 -32.25 33.71 -11.25
C LEU A 45 -31.80 34.43 -12.53
N VAL A 46 -32.62 35.34 -13.04
CA VAL A 46 -32.39 36.05 -14.31
C VAL A 46 -31.86 37.43 -14.00
N VAL A 47 -30.72 37.83 -14.56
CA VAL A 47 -30.18 39.20 -14.47
C VAL A 47 -30.36 39.85 -15.82
N ASP A 48 -31.06 40.98 -15.87
CA ASP A 48 -31.29 41.71 -17.12
C ASP A 48 -31.25 43.24 -16.89
N ALA A 49 -31.13 44.00 -17.96
CA ALA A 49 -31.21 45.45 -17.94
C ALA A 49 -32.64 45.93 -18.22
N VAL A 50 -33.02 47.07 -17.65
CA VAL A 50 -34.27 47.78 -18.03
C VAL A 50 -34.30 48.03 -19.55
N ASP A 51 -33.12 48.30 -20.13
CA ASP A 51 -32.93 48.45 -21.57
C ASP A 51 -32.99 47.07 -22.28
N GLY A 52 -34.07 46.84 -23.00
CA GLY A 52 -34.28 45.63 -23.83
C GLY A 52 -35.21 44.56 -23.25
N LEU A 53 -35.94 44.85 -22.16
CA LEU A 53 -36.95 43.92 -21.61
C LEU A 53 -38.04 43.57 -22.63
N ASP A 54 -38.53 44.55 -23.40
CA ASP A 54 -39.59 44.34 -24.38
C ASP A 54 -39.11 43.44 -25.55
N GLU A 55 -37.85 43.57 -25.97
CA GLU A 55 -37.25 42.74 -27.04
C GLU A 55 -37.04 41.28 -26.62
N ARG A 56 -36.80 41.06 -25.32
CA ARG A 56 -36.55 39.72 -24.74
C ARG A 56 -37.80 39.08 -24.11
N HIS A 57 -39.00 39.65 -24.33
CA HIS A 57 -40.27 39.14 -23.78
C HIS A 57 -40.47 37.63 -23.99
N ALA A 58 -40.17 37.13 -25.19
CA ALA A 58 -40.31 35.72 -25.55
C ALA A 58 -39.42 34.79 -24.72
N VAL A 59 -38.25 35.25 -24.27
CA VAL A 59 -37.31 34.48 -23.46
C VAL A 59 -37.89 34.21 -22.07
N TYR A 60 -38.48 35.23 -21.43
CA TYR A 60 -39.11 35.06 -20.11
C TYR A 60 -40.33 34.13 -20.19
N GLU A 61 -41.13 34.20 -21.27
CA GLU A 61 -42.20 33.23 -21.49
C GLU A 61 -41.66 31.80 -21.61
N GLN A 62 -40.54 31.61 -22.30
CA GLN A 62 -39.91 30.29 -22.45
C GLN A 62 -39.38 29.76 -21.11
N VAL A 63 -38.79 30.61 -20.27
CA VAL A 63 -38.36 30.25 -18.90
C VAL A 63 -39.55 29.77 -18.07
N VAL A 64 -40.65 30.54 -18.03
CA VAL A 64 -41.84 30.20 -17.24
C VAL A 64 -42.54 28.95 -17.79
N ARG A 65 -42.57 28.73 -19.11
CA ARG A 65 -43.16 27.53 -19.72
C ARG A 65 -42.28 26.28 -19.55
N ASN A 66 -41.01 26.41 -19.20
CA ASN A 66 -40.11 25.28 -19.04
C ASN A 66 -40.46 24.45 -17.80
N ARG A 67 -40.78 23.16 -18.00
CA ARG A 67 -41.15 22.23 -16.91
C ARG A 67 -40.04 21.96 -15.90
N PHE A 68 -38.78 22.24 -16.25
CA PHE A 68 -37.62 22.04 -15.37
C PHE A 68 -37.36 23.25 -14.45
N ILE A 69 -38.04 24.37 -14.69
CA ILE A 69 -37.88 25.62 -13.93
C ILE A 69 -39.16 25.85 -13.13
N GLU A 70 -39.10 25.81 -11.79
CA GLU A 70 -40.29 26.02 -10.96
C GLU A 70 -40.66 27.50 -10.83
N ASN A 71 -39.67 28.31 -10.43
CA ASN A 71 -39.81 29.72 -10.10
C ASN A 71 -38.78 30.57 -10.87
N MET A 72 -39.16 31.80 -11.22
CA MET A 72 -38.29 32.77 -11.90
C MET A 72 -38.21 34.07 -11.09
N LEU A 73 -37.01 34.44 -10.64
CA LEU A 73 -36.73 35.72 -9.99
C LEU A 73 -35.86 36.57 -10.93
N CYS A 74 -36.37 37.72 -11.36
CA CYS A 74 -35.67 38.64 -12.26
C CYS A 74 -35.04 39.79 -11.48
N LEU A 75 -33.72 39.94 -11.57
CA LEU A 75 -32.95 41.10 -11.15
C LEU A 75 -32.88 42.08 -12.32
N ILE A 76 -33.71 43.12 -12.29
CA ILE A 76 -33.83 44.11 -13.37
C ILE A 76 -33.00 45.35 -13.01
N VAL A 77 -31.91 45.56 -13.74
CA VAL A 77 -30.89 46.57 -13.46
C VAL A 77 -31.05 47.78 -14.38
N GLY A 78 -31.19 48.97 -13.81
CA GLY A 78 -31.28 50.23 -14.54
C GLY A 78 -32.34 51.19 -13.98
N PRO A 79 -32.21 52.49 -14.30
CA PRO A 79 -33.15 53.50 -13.82
C PRO A 79 -34.56 53.27 -14.36
N ALA A 80 -35.56 53.80 -13.66
CA ALA A 80 -36.89 53.92 -14.24
C ALA A 80 -36.83 54.88 -15.44
N LEU A 81 -37.61 54.61 -16.48
CA LEU A 81 -37.64 55.44 -17.68
C LEU A 81 -38.65 56.58 -17.50
N GLU A 82 -38.26 57.79 -17.89
CA GLU A 82 -39.14 58.97 -17.88
C GLU A 82 -40.11 58.90 -19.07
N ARG A 83 -41.43 59.00 -18.82
CA ARG A 83 -42.48 59.09 -19.85
C ARG A 83 -43.58 60.06 -19.43
N ASP A 84 -44.49 60.39 -20.36
CA ASP A 84 -45.53 61.45 -20.33
C ASP A 84 -46.41 61.61 -19.06
N ALA A 85 -46.24 60.76 -18.03
CA ALA A 85 -46.91 60.86 -16.73
C ALA A 85 -46.00 60.55 -15.50
N GLY A 86 -44.67 60.59 -15.66
CA GLY A 86 -43.67 60.31 -14.61
C GLY A 86 -42.75 59.12 -14.92
N LEU A 87 -41.86 58.80 -13.97
CA LEU A 87 -40.95 57.65 -14.02
C LEU A 87 -41.72 56.34 -13.84
N VAL A 88 -41.67 55.44 -14.83
CA VAL A 88 -42.42 54.16 -14.83
C VAL A 88 -41.54 52.99 -15.28
N LEU A 89 -41.61 51.88 -14.56
CA LEU A 89 -41.01 50.58 -14.90
C LEU A 89 -42.04 49.73 -15.68
N ARG A 90 -41.78 49.47 -16.96
CA ARG A 90 -42.58 48.54 -17.79
C ARG A 90 -42.01 47.14 -17.67
N LEU A 91 -42.82 46.18 -17.21
CA LEU A 91 -42.40 44.79 -17.02
C LEU A 91 -43.27 43.84 -17.84
N PRO A 92 -42.67 42.87 -18.55
CA PRO A 92 -43.39 41.75 -19.16
C PRO A 92 -44.32 41.05 -18.16
N SER A 93 -45.56 40.78 -18.56
CA SER A 93 -46.55 40.09 -17.70
C SER A 93 -46.13 38.68 -17.27
N SER A 94 -45.19 38.05 -18.00
CA SER A 94 -44.58 36.76 -17.64
C SER A 94 -43.70 36.83 -16.38
N MET A 95 -43.28 38.03 -15.96
CA MET A 95 -42.49 38.25 -14.73
C MET A 95 -43.35 38.45 -13.49
N SER A 96 -44.67 38.53 -13.62
CA SER A 96 -45.57 38.72 -12.48
C SER A 96 -45.90 37.39 -11.77
N PRO A 97 -46.35 37.44 -10.50
CA PRO A 97 -46.78 36.25 -9.77
C PRO A 97 -47.88 35.46 -10.52
N PRO A 98 -47.98 34.13 -10.35
CA PRO A 98 -47.42 33.33 -9.26
C PRO A 98 -46.06 32.65 -9.54
N ARG A 99 -45.55 32.68 -10.77
CA ARG A 99 -44.28 32.00 -11.15
C ARG A 99 -43.12 32.95 -11.43
N GLY A 100 -43.40 34.24 -11.58
CA GLY A 100 -42.41 35.31 -11.73
C GLY A 100 -42.43 36.28 -10.54
N ALA A 101 -41.26 36.83 -10.21
CA ALA A 101 -41.10 37.93 -9.28
C ALA A 101 -39.94 38.83 -9.73
N VAL A 102 -39.99 40.12 -9.38
CA VAL A 102 -38.99 41.11 -9.83
C VAL A 102 -38.32 41.83 -8.66
N LEU A 103 -36.99 41.86 -8.68
CA LEU A 103 -36.19 42.79 -7.90
C LEU A 103 -35.67 43.90 -8.81
N TRP A 104 -36.20 45.10 -8.62
CA TRP A 104 -35.78 46.28 -9.38
C TRP A 104 -34.60 46.98 -8.71
N ILE A 105 -33.53 47.15 -9.47
CA ILE A 105 -32.24 47.66 -9.03
C ILE A 105 -31.89 48.87 -9.90
N SER A 106 -32.16 50.08 -9.42
CA SER A 106 -31.90 51.27 -10.24
C SER A 106 -30.42 51.68 -10.28
N ASP A 107 -29.67 51.25 -9.26
CA ASP A 107 -28.22 51.36 -9.19
C ASP A 107 -27.61 50.06 -8.64
N PRO A 108 -26.71 49.38 -9.36
CA PRO A 108 -26.03 48.18 -8.85
C PRO A 108 -25.09 48.44 -7.67
N GLU A 109 -24.61 49.67 -7.47
CA GLU A 109 -23.78 50.04 -6.31
C GLU A 109 -24.66 50.37 -5.10
N GLY A 110 -25.77 51.07 -5.33
CA GLY A 110 -26.75 51.44 -4.32
C GLY A 110 -26.31 52.56 -3.38
N VAL A 111 -27.19 52.92 -2.44
CA VAL A 111 -26.98 53.99 -1.46
C VAL A 111 -27.37 53.54 -0.05
N GLY A 112 -26.71 54.07 0.97
CA GLY A 112 -27.10 53.82 2.36
C GLY A 112 -28.44 54.48 2.65
N TRP A 113 -29.44 53.70 3.08
CA TRP A 113 -30.77 54.24 3.37
C TRP A 113 -31.36 53.66 4.66
N ARG A 114 -31.77 54.58 5.55
CA ARG A 114 -32.53 54.31 6.78
C ARG A 114 -33.99 54.66 6.54
N MET A 115 -34.88 53.70 6.76
CA MET A 115 -36.32 53.91 6.61
C MET A 115 -36.92 54.60 7.84
N GLU A 116 -36.39 54.34 9.04
CA GLU A 116 -36.90 54.93 10.29
C GLU A 116 -35.77 55.42 11.23
N PRO A 117 -35.78 56.70 11.64
CA PRO A 117 -36.57 57.78 11.05
C PRO A 117 -36.15 58.02 9.59
N PRO A 118 -37.08 58.42 8.70
CA PRO A 118 -36.78 58.66 7.30
C PRO A 118 -35.72 59.75 7.16
N GLY A 119 -34.68 59.47 6.39
CA GLY A 119 -33.54 60.37 6.19
C GLY A 119 -33.02 60.38 4.75
N PRO A 120 -32.09 61.31 4.43
CA PRO A 120 -31.47 61.36 3.11
C PRO A 120 -30.60 60.12 2.86
N ALA A 121 -30.28 59.88 1.57
CA ALA A 121 -29.28 58.88 1.19
C ALA A 121 -27.93 59.20 1.85
N LEU A 122 -27.24 58.17 2.33
CA LEU A 122 -25.95 58.25 2.99
C LEU A 122 -24.91 57.48 2.17
N PRO A 123 -23.64 57.92 2.15
CA PRO A 123 -22.54 57.07 1.67
C PRO A 123 -22.50 55.77 2.46
N TYR A 124 -22.37 54.64 1.76
CA TYR A 124 -22.29 53.33 2.41
C TYR A 124 -20.94 52.68 2.06
N HIS A 125 -20.15 52.37 3.08
CA HIS A 125 -18.70 52.08 2.95
C HIS A 125 -18.38 50.71 2.30
N THR A 126 -19.39 49.99 1.81
CA THR A 126 -19.28 48.69 1.11
C THR A 126 -20.09 48.64 -0.20
N ALA A 127 -20.36 49.79 -0.84
CA ALA A 127 -21.21 49.87 -2.04
C ALA A 127 -20.61 49.21 -3.29
N GLU A 128 -19.28 49.04 -3.37
CA GLU A 128 -18.56 48.59 -4.59
C GLU A 128 -18.93 47.16 -5.09
N GLN A 129 -19.77 46.41 -4.37
CA GLN A 129 -20.14 45.02 -4.73
C GLN A 129 -21.61 44.68 -4.47
N GLY A 130 -22.50 45.67 -4.45
CA GLY A 130 -23.93 45.51 -4.09
C GLY A 130 -24.66 44.42 -4.88
N LEU A 131 -24.74 44.57 -6.20
CA LEU A 131 -25.38 43.58 -7.09
C LEU A 131 -24.69 42.21 -7.05
N ALA A 132 -23.35 42.17 -7.03
CA ALA A 132 -22.60 40.92 -7.00
C ALA A 132 -22.90 40.11 -5.72
N SER A 133 -22.93 40.80 -4.57
CA SER A 133 -23.30 40.20 -3.28
C SER A 133 -24.73 39.68 -3.28
N LEU A 134 -25.68 40.43 -3.85
CA LEU A 134 -27.06 39.99 -3.98
C LEU A 134 -27.18 38.72 -4.85
N VAL A 135 -26.51 38.70 -6.02
CA VAL A 135 -26.51 37.53 -6.91
C VAL A 135 -25.95 36.30 -6.19
N GLU A 136 -24.85 36.45 -5.48
CA GLU A 136 -24.20 35.35 -4.76
C GLU A 136 -25.05 34.85 -3.58
N VAL A 137 -25.75 35.72 -2.85
CA VAL A 137 -26.71 35.33 -1.81
C VAL A 137 -27.91 34.58 -2.40
N LEU A 138 -28.46 35.06 -3.52
CA LEU A 138 -29.61 34.45 -4.20
C LEU A 138 -29.28 33.15 -4.92
N ARG A 139 -28.00 32.78 -5.04
CA ARG A 139 -27.60 31.44 -5.52
C ARG A 139 -27.87 30.34 -4.50
N ALA A 140 -28.03 30.68 -3.22
CA ALA A 140 -28.48 29.74 -2.20
C ALA A 140 -29.98 29.43 -2.41
N PRO A 141 -30.37 28.17 -2.71
CA PRO A 141 -31.76 27.81 -3.02
C PRO A 141 -32.76 28.19 -1.92
N GLU A 142 -32.35 28.07 -0.65
CA GLU A 142 -33.20 28.40 0.49
C GLU A 142 -33.47 29.90 0.57
N VAL A 143 -32.46 30.73 0.30
CA VAL A 143 -32.60 32.19 0.28
C VAL A 143 -33.38 32.63 -0.94
N PHE A 144 -33.08 32.07 -2.11
CA PHE A 144 -33.82 32.31 -3.34
C PHE A 144 -35.32 32.09 -3.12
N LEU A 145 -35.69 30.92 -2.59
CA LEU A 145 -37.10 30.57 -2.43
C LEU A 145 -37.78 31.51 -1.43
N ARG A 146 -37.13 31.82 -0.31
CA ARG A 146 -37.69 32.75 0.67
C ARG A 146 -37.87 34.16 0.11
N VAL A 147 -36.89 34.66 -0.64
CA VAL A 147 -36.97 35.96 -1.31
C VAL A 147 -38.06 35.95 -2.36
N PHE A 148 -38.12 34.94 -3.22
CA PHE A 148 -39.17 34.78 -4.21
C PHE A 148 -40.57 34.81 -3.58
N THR A 149 -40.79 34.03 -2.51
CA THR A 149 -42.06 34.04 -1.77
C THR A 149 -42.36 35.43 -1.18
N ALA A 150 -41.37 36.07 -0.54
CA ALA A 150 -41.55 37.38 0.05
C ALA A 150 -41.85 38.48 -0.97
N VAL A 151 -41.26 38.41 -2.18
CA VAL A 151 -41.57 39.35 -3.28
C VAL A 151 -42.96 39.10 -3.84
N CYS A 152 -43.39 37.84 -3.97
CA CYS A 152 -44.75 37.52 -4.41
C CYS A 152 -45.85 38.04 -3.45
N GLU A 153 -45.50 38.31 -2.19
CA GLU A 153 -46.41 38.90 -1.19
C GLU A 153 -46.46 40.45 -1.24
N VAL A 154 -45.51 41.11 -1.90
CA VAL A 154 -45.53 42.58 -2.05
C VAL A 154 -46.39 43.01 -3.24
N PRO A 155 -46.92 44.24 -3.25
CA PRO A 155 -47.70 44.76 -4.38
C PRO A 155 -46.97 44.60 -5.71
N ASP A 156 -47.72 44.19 -6.75
CA ASP A 156 -47.26 43.96 -8.12
C ASP A 156 -46.16 42.88 -8.29
N GLY A 157 -45.74 42.21 -7.22
CA GLY A 157 -44.63 41.25 -7.26
C GLY A 157 -43.28 41.91 -7.57
N VAL A 158 -43.12 43.20 -7.23
CA VAL A 158 -41.92 44.00 -7.50
C VAL A 158 -41.40 44.63 -6.21
N ALA A 159 -40.12 44.47 -5.93
CA ALA A 159 -39.45 45.14 -4.81
C ALA A 159 -38.07 45.68 -5.20
N SER A 160 -37.64 46.77 -4.58
CA SER A 160 -36.23 47.19 -4.59
C SER A 160 -35.50 46.54 -3.41
N PRO A 161 -34.39 45.82 -3.65
CA PRO A 161 -33.67 45.13 -2.60
C PRO A 161 -32.70 46.07 -1.87
N GLY A 162 -32.77 46.06 -0.54
CA GLY A 162 -31.73 46.53 0.35
C GLY A 162 -31.00 45.34 0.98
N LEU A 163 -29.70 45.45 1.21
CA LEU A 163 -28.87 44.39 1.76
C LEU A 163 -27.96 44.88 2.88
N ARG A 164 -27.80 44.02 3.89
CA ARG A 164 -26.63 43.97 4.76
C ARG A 164 -26.14 42.54 4.74
N VAL A 165 -24.94 42.33 4.19
CA VAL A 165 -24.33 41.01 4.08
C VAL A 165 -22.96 41.06 4.71
N VAL A 166 -22.65 40.05 5.51
CA VAL A 166 -21.31 39.79 6.05
C VAL A 166 -20.80 38.54 5.36
N ALA A 167 -19.64 38.66 4.70
CA ALA A 167 -18.92 37.54 4.11
C ALA A 167 -17.83 37.05 5.08
N ASP A 168 -17.60 35.75 5.11
CA ASP A 168 -16.58 35.12 5.95
C ASP A 168 -15.22 34.99 5.24
N ASP A 169 -14.49 36.11 5.17
CA ASP A 169 -13.14 36.14 4.58
C ASP A 169 -12.09 35.36 5.40
N ALA A 170 -12.39 35.09 6.68
CA ALA A 170 -11.52 34.34 7.58
C ALA A 170 -11.62 32.83 7.31
N GLY A 171 -12.83 32.34 7.06
CA GLY A 171 -13.11 30.98 6.64
C GLY A 171 -12.42 30.59 5.32
N ASP A 172 -12.39 31.50 4.33
CA ASP A 172 -11.73 31.25 3.04
C ASP A 172 -10.21 31.12 3.19
N ARG A 173 -9.59 31.97 4.03
CA ARG A 173 -8.16 31.86 4.36
C ARG A 173 -7.85 30.60 5.16
N LEU A 174 -8.71 30.23 6.10
CA LEU A 174 -8.58 28.99 6.85
C LEU A 174 -8.67 27.78 5.92
N LEU A 175 -9.60 27.77 4.97
CA LEU A 175 -9.77 26.70 3.99
C LEU A 175 -8.58 26.60 3.03
N ALA A 176 -8.10 27.74 2.51
CA ALA A 176 -6.90 27.79 1.67
C ALA A 176 -5.67 27.28 2.44
N GLY A 177 -5.49 27.71 3.70
CA GLY A 177 -4.41 27.22 4.55
C GLY A 177 -4.53 25.74 4.89
N ALA A 178 -5.74 25.26 5.17
CA ALA A 178 -6.02 23.84 5.43
C ALA A 178 -5.73 22.97 4.21
N ARG A 179 -6.04 23.46 3.00
CA ARG A 179 -5.75 22.77 1.75
C ARG A 179 -4.25 22.71 1.48
N ALA A 180 -3.53 23.83 1.62
CA ALA A 180 -2.08 23.88 1.51
C ALA A 180 -1.41 22.91 2.49
N ALA A 181 -1.86 22.91 3.75
CA ALA A 181 -1.36 22.01 4.78
C ALA A 181 -1.74 20.54 4.52
N ALA A 182 -2.92 20.24 3.97
CA ALA A 182 -3.33 18.89 3.61
C ALA A 182 -2.49 18.33 2.45
N VAL A 183 -2.23 19.15 1.42
CA VAL A 183 -1.34 18.80 0.31
C VAL A 183 0.08 18.59 0.83
N ALA A 184 0.62 19.53 1.61
CA ALA A 184 1.94 19.40 2.23
C ALA A 184 2.06 18.12 3.08
N ARG A 185 1.05 17.79 3.90
CA ARG A 185 1.02 16.55 4.70
C ARG A 185 1.09 15.28 3.83
N LEU A 186 0.54 15.32 2.63
CA LEU A 186 0.56 14.19 1.68
C LEU A 186 1.81 14.19 0.79
N THR A 187 2.42 15.33 0.49
CA THR A 187 3.54 15.44 -0.47
C THR A 187 4.91 15.64 0.17
N ASP A 188 4.99 16.17 1.38
CA ASP A 188 6.27 16.43 2.04
C ASP A 188 6.86 15.13 2.61
N ALA A 189 8.13 14.90 2.32
CA ALA A 189 8.90 13.82 2.92
C ALA A 189 9.18 14.19 4.39
N VAL A 190 8.84 13.29 5.32
CA VAL A 190 9.17 13.47 6.74
C VAL A 190 10.66 13.13 6.93
N ASP A 191 11.43 14.01 7.58
CA ASP A 191 12.83 13.74 7.95
C ASP A 191 12.93 12.48 8.81
N ASP A 192 13.75 11.54 8.35
CA ASP A 192 13.64 10.11 8.57
C ASP A 192 14.29 9.61 9.88
N THR A 193 14.03 10.29 11.01
CA THR A 193 14.64 9.92 12.32
C THR A 193 13.71 9.17 13.28
N GLN A 194 12.42 9.01 12.98
CA GLN A 194 11.49 8.29 13.87
C GLN A 194 10.65 7.18 13.21
N ALA A 195 10.75 6.96 11.89
CA ALA A 195 10.10 5.83 11.22
C ALA A 195 10.92 4.52 11.35
N GLY A 196 11.50 4.28 12.52
CA GLY A 196 12.18 3.03 12.88
C GLY A 196 11.18 1.91 13.21
N GLY A 197 10.26 1.61 12.31
CA GLY A 197 9.49 0.39 12.34
C GLY A 197 10.14 -0.60 11.37
N GLY A 198 10.85 -1.61 11.88
CA GLY A 198 11.31 -2.73 11.05
C GLY A 198 10.15 -3.34 10.25
N PRO A 199 10.43 -4.18 9.23
CA PRO A 199 9.42 -4.67 8.28
C PRO A 199 8.31 -5.44 9.02
N GLN A 200 7.27 -4.73 9.42
CA GLN A 200 6.07 -5.30 9.99
C GLN A 200 5.29 -5.91 8.82
N ASP A 201 4.87 -7.17 8.97
CA ASP A 201 4.13 -7.91 7.93
C ASP A 201 2.74 -7.31 7.73
N HIS A 202 2.64 -6.27 6.91
CA HIS A 202 1.39 -5.61 6.57
C HIS A 202 0.72 -6.43 5.44
N GLY A 203 -0.16 -7.35 5.82
CA GLY A 203 -1.10 -7.98 4.88
C GLY A 203 -0.58 -9.21 4.13
N GLY A 204 0.45 -9.90 4.64
CA GLY A 204 0.89 -11.20 4.09
C GLY A 204 1.58 -11.07 2.72
N LEU A 205 2.23 -9.93 2.46
CA LEU A 205 3.06 -9.70 1.27
C LEU A 205 4.45 -10.33 1.39
N THR A 206 4.86 -10.73 2.60
CA THR A 206 6.14 -11.39 2.92
C THR A 206 6.38 -12.66 2.10
N VAL A 207 5.32 -13.38 1.73
CA VAL A 207 5.35 -14.56 0.85
C VAL A 207 6.02 -14.27 -0.49
N TYR A 208 5.86 -13.06 -1.04
CA TYR A 208 6.42 -12.67 -2.34
C TYR A 208 7.85 -12.14 -2.25
N THR A 209 8.39 -11.95 -1.04
CA THR A 209 9.76 -11.45 -0.84
C THR A 209 10.79 -12.56 -0.59
N GLY A 210 10.39 -13.82 -0.71
CA GLY A 210 11.27 -14.97 -0.48
C GLY A 210 11.51 -15.30 0.99
N GLY A 211 10.68 -14.79 1.91
CA GLY A 211 10.74 -15.11 3.34
C GLY A 211 10.55 -16.60 3.61
N ARG A 212 11.32 -17.15 4.57
CA ARG A 212 11.39 -18.58 4.91
C ARG A 212 10.10 -19.18 5.49
N ASP A 213 9.08 -18.38 5.75
CA ASP A 213 7.92 -18.76 6.56
C ASP A 213 6.81 -19.52 5.80
N GLY A 214 7.00 -19.82 4.51
CA GLY A 214 5.97 -20.48 3.69
C GLY A 214 5.80 -22.00 3.89
N GLY A 215 6.47 -22.63 4.88
CA GLY A 215 6.28 -24.06 5.16
C GLY A 215 6.69 -25.00 4.01
N TRP A 216 7.61 -24.54 3.16
CA TRP A 216 8.10 -25.24 1.98
C TRP A 216 9.17 -26.27 2.37
N SER A 217 8.80 -27.56 2.39
CA SER A 217 9.75 -28.66 2.57
C SER A 217 10.12 -29.29 1.22
N ALA A 218 11.33 -29.86 1.14
CA ALA A 218 11.78 -30.59 -0.05
C ALA A 218 10.81 -31.72 -0.44
N GLU A 219 10.16 -32.36 0.54
CA GLU A 219 9.18 -33.43 0.33
C GLU A 219 7.88 -32.97 -0.34
N ARG A 220 7.50 -31.70 -0.15
CA ARG A 220 6.32 -31.11 -0.81
C ARG A 220 6.61 -30.60 -2.21
N LEU A 221 7.82 -30.08 -2.42
CA LEU A 221 8.22 -29.45 -3.67
C LEU A 221 8.80 -30.43 -4.70
N LEU A 222 9.40 -31.52 -4.27
CA LEU A 222 9.95 -32.55 -5.15
C LEU A 222 9.05 -33.78 -5.10
N ARG A 223 8.28 -34.02 -6.17
CA ARG A 223 7.37 -35.15 -6.30
C ARG A 223 8.15 -36.48 -6.27
N PRO A 224 7.71 -37.46 -5.47
CA PRO A 224 8.27 -38.81 -5.50
C PRO A 224 8.22 -39.39 -6.92
N GLY A 225 9.35 -39.94 -7.40
CA GLY A 225 9.47 -40.48 -8.77
C GLY A 225 9.80 -39.45 -9.85
N GLY A 226 9.92 -38.16 -9.51
CA GLY A 226 10.50 -37.16 -10.42
C GLY A 226 12.00 -37.29 -10.56
N ARG A 227 12.59 -36.81 -11.67
CA ARG A 227 14.03 -36.96 -11.97
C ARG A 227 14.94 -36.46 -10.84
N LEU A 228 14.61 -35.33 -10.20
CA LEU A 228 15.41 -34.82 -9.07
C LEU A 228 15.31 -35.70 -7.82
N ALA A 229 14.11 -36.21 -7.50
CA ALA A 229 13.89 -37.14 -6.41
C ALA A 229 14.55 -38.50 -6.67
N GLU A 230 14.57 -38.95 -7.93
CA GLU A 230 15.27 -40.17 -8.34
C GLU A 230 16.79 -40.05 -8.20
N GLN A 231 17.38 -38.90 -8.55
CA GLN A 231 18.81 -38.65 -8.34
C GLN A 231 19.18 -38.60 -6.85
N ASP A 232 18.34 -37.96 -6.02
CA ASP A 232 18.51 -37.96 -4.57
C ASP A 232 18.43 -39.39 -3.99
N ALA A 233 17.41 -40.16 -4.39
CA ALA A 233 17.23 -41.55 -3.97
C ALA A 233 18.37 -42.46 -4.45
N LEU A 234 18.89 -42.24 -5.66
CA LEU A 234 20.05 -42.96 -6.19
C LEU A 234 21.31 -42.67 -5.36
N CYS A 235 21.54 -41.41 -4.99
CA CYS A 235 22.62 -41.03 -4.09
C CYS A 235 22.44 -41.71 -2.72
N ALA A 236 21.26 -41.62 -2.12
CA ALA A 236 20.94 -42.26 -0.83
C ALA A 236 21.19 -43.78 -0.84
N ARG A 237 20.82 -44.48 -1.93
CA ARG A 237 21.10 -45.92 -2.10
C ARG A 237 22.61 -46.18 -2.17
N ARG A 238 23.36 -45.42 -2.96
CA ARG A 238 24.83 -45.55 -3.06
C ARG A 238 25.51 -45.31 -1.71
N PHE A 239 25.03 -44.34 -0.92
CA PHE A 239 25.49 -44.11 0.45
C PHE A 239 25.21 -45.30 1.37
N ALA A 240 23.98 -45.82 1.36
CA ALA A 240 23.61 -46.97 2.16
C ALA A 240 24.47 -48.20 1.81
N GLU A 241 24.70 -48.45 0.52
CA GLU A 241 25.54 -49.55 0.03
C GLU A 241 27.03 -49.38 0.40
N ALA A 242 27.56 -48.16 0.33
CA ALA A 242 28.93 -47.85 0.76
C ALA A 242 29.09 -48.07 2.28
N ARG A 243 28.14 -47.57 3.08
CA ARG A 243 28.13 -47.73 4.54
C ARG A 243 28.03 -49.20 4.96
N ASP A 244 27.15 -49.98 4.32
CA ASP A 244 27.01 -51.41 4.57
C ASP A 244 28.28 -52.18 4.17
N THR A 245 28.93 -51.80 3.06
CA THR A 245 30.20 -52.40 2.64
C THR A 245 31.35 -52.06 3.61
N LEU A 246 31.40 -50.83 4.14
CA LEU A 246 32.34 -50.44 5.18
C LEU A 246 32.09 -51.15 6.52
N ALA A 247 30.82 -51.31 6.91
CA ALA A 247 30.46 -52.07 8.11
C ALA A 247 30.87 -53.55 7.99
N ARG A 248 30.68 -54.15 6.81
CA ARG A 248 31.18 -55.50 6.50
C ARG A 248 32.71 -55.59 6.54
N LEU A 249 33.42 -54.55 6.10
CA LEU A 249 34.87 -54.48 6.19
C LEU A 249 35.32 -54.50 7.66
N GLY A 250 34.68 -53.73 8.55
CA GLY A 250 35.01 -53.69 9.98
C GLY A 250 34.64 -54.95 10.78
N GLY A 251 33.83 -55.84 10.19
CA GLY A 251 33.40 -57.09 10.82
C GLY A 251 34.45 -58.22 10.75
N PRO A 252 34.20 -59.36 11.44
CA PRO A 252 35.12 -60.50 11.46
C PRO A 252 35.37 -61.08 10.06
N ARG A 253 34.42 -60.88 9.13
CA ARG A 253 34.55 -61.32 7.74
C ARG A 253 35.56 -60.50 6.94
N GLY A 254 35.77 -59.22 7.26
CA GLY A 254 36.74 -58.37 6.57
C GLY A 254 38.19 -58.73 6.90
N VAL A 255 38.42 -59.34 8.05
CA VAL A 255 39.69 -59.95 8.42
C VAL A 255 39.81 -61.31 7.71
N LEU A 256 38.89 -62.25 7.97
CA LEU A 256 39.06 -63.69 7.66
C LEU A 256 38.83 -64.13 6.21
N PHE A 257 37.98 -63.46 5.42
CA PHE A 257 37.62 -63.97 4.09
C PHE A 257 38.53 -63.42 2.97
N ARG A 258 38.91 -64.30 2.03
CA ARG A 258 39.63 -63.93 0.79
C ARG A 258 38.69 -63.28 -0.22
N GLY A 259 39.01 -62.05 -0.64
CA GLY A 259 38.66 -61.54 -1.97
C GLY A 259 38.03 -60.15 -1.98
N ARG A 260 38.68 -59.22 -2.71
CA ARG A 260 38.12 -57.99 -3.31
C ARG A 260 37.40 -57.01 -2.38
N ALA A 261 37.40 -57.19 -1.06
CA ALA A 261 36.66 -56.32 -0.13
C ALA A 261 37.11 -54.86 -0.23
N SER A 262 38.43 -54.62 -0.24
CA SER A 262 39.01 -53.28 -0.42
C SER A 262 38.65 -52.65 -1.77
N ARG A 263 38.72 -53.44 -2.86
CA ARG A 263 38.33 -52.99 -4.22
C ARG A 263 36.84 -52.68 -4.34
N ARG A 264 35.99 -53.43 -3.64
CA ARG A 264 34.56 -53.15 -3.54
C ARG A 264 34.32 -51.85 -2.78
N VAL A 265 35.01 -51.63 -1.66
CA VAL A 265 34.88 -50.39 -0.88
C VAL A 265 35.32 -49.18 -1.71
N THR A 266 36.49 -49.20 -2.33
CA THR A 266 36.95 -48.07 -3.17
C THR A 266 36.04 -47.85 -4.38
N GLY A 267 35.53 -48.93 -5.00
CA GLY A 267 34.51 -48.84 -6.03
C GLY A 267 33.22 -48.16 -5.56
N ARG A 268 32.70 -48.53 -4.37
CA ARG A 268 31.51 -47.90 -3.80
C ARG A 268 31.72 -46.42 -3.42
N LEU A 269 32.90 -46.07 -2.94
CA LEU A 269 33.25 -44.66 -2.66
C LEU A 269 33.31 -43.83 -3.96
N ALA A 270 33.86 -44.39 -5.04
CA ALA A 270 33.84 -43.76 -6.35
C ALA A 270 32.40 -43.61 -6.90
N GLU A 271 31.55 -44.62 -6.75
CA GLU A 271 30.13 -44.53 -7.13
C GLU A 271 29.39 -43.44 -6.34
N VAL A 272 29.70 -43.28 -5.05
CA VAL A 272 29.18 -42.20 -4.21
C VAL A 272 29.65 -40.82 -4.71
N ARG A 273 30.94 -40.67 -5.00
CA ARG A 273 31.50 -39.45 -5.60
C ARG A 273 30.77 -39.12 -6.91
N ASP A 274 30.66 -40.07 -7.82
CA ASP A 274 30.06 -39.88 -9.14
C ASP A 274 28.57 -39.56 -9.03
N GLY A 275 27.88 -40.15 -8.05
CA GLY A 275 26.50 -39.81 -7.71
C GLY A 275 26.33 -38.37 -7.26
N LEU A 276 27.14 -37.91 -6.30
CA LEU A 276 27.09 -36.52 -5.81
C LEU A 276 27.49 -35.52 -6.90
N ALA A 277 28.56 -35.81 -7.65
CA ALA A 277 29.01 -34.96 -8.75
C ALA A 277 27.93 -34.87 -9.85
N GLY A 278 27.31 -36.00 -10.19
CA GLY A 278 26.21 -36.05 -11.14
C GLY A 278 24.97 -35.30 -10.65
N TYR A 279 24.61 -35.42 -9.37
CA TYR A 279 23.48 -34.68 -8.81
C TYR A 279 23.73 -33.17 -8.82
N ARG A 280 24.92 -32.75 -8.41
CA ARG A 280 25.35 -31.35 -8.50
C ARG A 280 25.29 -30.82 -9.94
N ALA A 281 25.83 -31.56 -10.91
CA ALA A 281 25.83 -31.15 -12.32
C ALA A 281 24.41 -31.04 -12.91
N VAL A 282 23.49 -31.94 -12.52
CA VAL A 282 22.08 -31.87 -12.92
C VAL A 282 21.41 -30.61 -12.36
N LEU A 283 21.73 -30.22 -11.11
CA LEU A 283 21.22 -28.99 -10.51
C LEU A 283 21.82 -27.75 -11.19
N GLU A 284 23.12 -27.73 -11.46
CA GLU A 284 23.79 -26.64 -12.20
C GLU A 284 23.14 -26.44 -13.58
N ASP A 285 23.00 -27.50 -14.38
CA ASP A 285 22.33 -27.44 -15.70
C ASP A 285 20.87 -27.00 -15.61
N THR A 286 20.15 -27.46 -14.57
CA THR A 286 18.75 -27.08 -14.38
C THR A 286 18.62 -25.60 -14.03
N PHE A 287 19.48 -25.09 -13.15
CA PHE A 287 19.47 -23.69 -12.72
C PHE A 287 19.83 -22.75 -13.87
N ASP A 288 20.81 -23.11 -14.70
CA ASP A 288 21.19 -22.30 -15.86
C ASP A 288 20.11 -22.29 -16.95
N ARG A 289 19.45 -23.44 -17.18
CA ARG A 289 18.47 -23.59 -18.26
C ARG A 289 17.09 -23.05 -17.91
N ILE A 290 16.69 -23.11 -16.64
CA ILE A 290 15.36 -22.71 -16.15
C ILE A 290 15.51 -21.58 -15.15
N ASP A 291 16.04 -20.44 -15.60
CA ASP A 291 16.37 -19.33 -14.72
C ASP A 291 15.14 -18.78 -13.98
N GLY A 292 14.03 -18.52 -14.68
CA GLY A 292 12.81 -18.00 -14.05
C GLY A 292 12.84 -16.52 -13.67
N GLY A 293 13.96 -15.80 -13.90
CA GLY A 293 14.09 -14.36 -13.65
C GLY A 293 13.12 -13.50 -14.48
N SER A 294 12.82 -13.90 -15.72
CA SER A 294 11.85 -13.25 -16.60
C SER A 294 10.42 -13.81 -16.48
N GLY A 295 10.15 -14.65 -15.47
CA GLY A 295 8.98 -15.51 -15.44
C GLY A 295 9.19 -16.79 -16.26
N LEU A 296 8.39 -17.81 -15.98
CA LEU A 296 8.46 -19.10 -16.66
C LEU A 296 7.57 -19.10 -17.89
N ASP A 297 8.05 -19.61 -19.02
CA ASP A 297 7.21 -19.88 -20.18
C ASP A 297 6.53 -21.26 -20.05
N ARG A 298 5.73 -21.66 -21.03
CA ARG A 298 5.04 -22.95 -21.01
C ARG A 298 6.03 -24.12 -21.08
N ALA A 299 7.08 -24.00 -21.89
CA ALA A 299 8.07 -25.07 -22.08
C ALA A 299 8.89 -25.32 -20.81
N ALA A 300 9.28 -24.26 -20.11
CA ALA A 300 9.96 -24.30 -18.82
C ALA A 300 9.10 -24.96 -17.74
N ARG A 301 7.79 -24.65 -17.69
CA ARG A 301 6.85 -25.32 -16.76
C ARG A 301 6.70 -26.81 -17.06
N GLU A 302 6.64 -27.19 -18.33
CA GLU A 302 6.61 -28.60 -18.75
C GLU A 302 7.91 -29.33 -18.41
N GLU A 303 9.07 -28.68 -18.53
CA GLU A 303 10.36 -29.23 -18.10
C GLU A 303 10.46 -29.37 -16.58
N LEU A 304 10.03 -28.38 -15.79
CA LEU A 304 9.97 -28.47 -14.32
C LEU A 304 9.06 -29.60 -13.85
N ASN A 305 7.91 -29.77 -14.50
CA ASN A 305 7.01 -30.90 -14.24
C ASN A 305 7.70 -32.25 -14.54
N ARG A 306 8.47 -32.34 -15.64
CA ARG A 306 9.27 -33.54 -15.95
C ARG A 306 10.41 -33.79 -14.96
N LEU A 307 11.00 -32.72 -14.41
CA LEU A 307 12.00 -32.82 -13.33
C LEU A 307 11.38 -33.24 -11.98
N GLY A 308 10.05 -33.17 -11.88
CA GLY A 308 9.28 -33.55 -10.69
C GLY A 308 9.06 -32.42 -9.70
N VAL A 309 9.21 -31.16 -10.11
CA VAL A 309 8.90 -30.02 -9.24
C VAL A 309 7.38 -29.88 -9.17
N ALA A 310 6.81 -29.90 -7.97
CA ALA A 310 5.38 -29.72 -7.74
C ALA A 310 5.01 -28.25 -8.02
N ALA A 311 4.31 -28.02 -9.13
CA ALA A 311 3.82 -26.69 -9.52
C ALA A 311 2.50 -26.28 -8.84
N ASP A 312 1.92 -27.16 -8.00
CA ASP A 312 0.63 -26.90 -7.35
C ASP A 312 0.83 -25.93 -6.17
N LEU A 313 0.68 -24.64 -6.45
CA LEU A 313 0.65 -23.58 -5.44
C LEU A 313 -0.59 -23.75 -4.54
N PRO A 314 -0.47 -23.51 -3.22
CA PRO A 314 -1.64 -23.19 -2.42
C PRO A 314 -2.36 -22.01 -3.07
N GLU A 315 -3.68 -22.10 -3.25
CA GLU A 315 -4.49 -21.04 -3.86
C GLU A 315 -4.27 -19.68 -3.17
N ALA A 316 -3.94 -19.68 -1.88
CA ALA A 316 -3.58 -18.51 -1.08
C ALA A 316 -2.25 -17.82 -1.47
N ALA A 317 -1.36 -18.50 -2.22
CA ALA A 317 -0.11 -17.93 -2.73
C ALA A 317 -0.28 -17.33 -4.13
N THR A 318 -1.20 -17.88 -4.94
CA THR A 318 -1.49 -17.45 -6.32
C THR A 318 -2.63 -16.45 -6.44
N SER A 319 -3.60 -16.45 -5.53
CA SER A 319 -4.76 -15.56 -5.58
C SER A 319 -4.55 -14.30 -4.73
N GLY A 320 -4.92 -13.14 -5.29
CA GLY A 320 -5.09 -11.91 -4.54
C GLY A 320 -3.84 -11.06 -4.31
N VAL A 321 -2.78 -11.16 -5.13
CA VAL A 321 -1.61 -10.24 -5.04
C VAL A 321 -2.08 -8.78 -5.14
N VAL A 322 -2.87 -8.49 -6.17
CA VAL A 322 -3.41 -7.14 -6.43
C VAL A 322 -4.35 -6.71 -5.30
N ASP A 323 -5.16 -7.64 -4.76
CA ASP A 323 -6.09 -7.34 -3.66
C ASP A 323 -5.36 -7.04 -2.34
N ARG A 324 -4.28 -7.77 -2.03
CA ARG A 324 -3.43 -7.49 -0.86
C ARG A 324 -2.72 -6.16 -1.00
N LEU A 325 -2.14 -5.88 -2.18
CA LEU A 325 -1.50 -4.60 -2.47
C LEU A 325 -2.50 -3.45 -2.36
N LYS A 326 -3.71 -3.62 -2.92
CA LYS A 326 -4.83 -2.69 -2.78
C LYS A 326 -5.18 -2.46 -1.30
N GLY A 327 -5.26 -3.51 -0.49
CA GLY A 327 -5.52 -3.41 0.94
C GLY A 327 -4.47 -2.56 1.67
N VAL A 328 -3.18 -2.83 1.43
CA VAL A 328 -2.06 -2.09 2.04
C VAL A 328 -2.06 -0.62 1.62
N VAL A 329 -2.23 -0.33 0.33
CA VAL A 329 -2.25 1.05 -0.18
C VAL A 329 -3.48 1.81 0.32
N THR A 330 -4.65 1.17 0.35
CA THR A 330 -5.89 1.80 0.85
C THR A 330 -5.77 2.12 2.34
N ALA A 331 -5.18 1.22 3.15
CA ALA A 331 -4.91 1.47 4.56
C ALA A 331 -3.94 2.64 4.75
N ALA A 332 -2.83 2.66 4.01
CA ALA A 332 -1.84 3.74 4.08
C ALA A 332 -2.43 5.12 3.73
N LEU A 333 -3.32 5.18 2.72
CA LEU A 333 -4.05 6.41 2.36
C LEU A 333 -5.05 6.83 3.44
N ALA A 334 -5.77 5.88 4.05
CA ALA A 334 -6.68 6.17 5.16
C ALA A 334 -5.94 6.70 6.40
N GLU A 335 -4.73 6.19 6.66
CA GLU A 335 -3.82 6.66 7.70
C GLU A 335 -3.12 7.99 7.34
N ARG A 336 -3.33 8.50 6.11
CA ARG A 336 -2.72 9.74 5.58
C ARG A 336 -1.20 9.68 5.61
N THR A 337 -0.65 8.51 5.27
CA THR A 337 0.80 8.32 5.07
C THR A 337 1.26 9.23 3.92
N PRO A 338 2.38 9.97 4.06
CA PRO A 338 2.92 10.76 2.96
C PRO A 338 3.21 9.90 1.72
N LEU A 339 2.83 10.41 0.55
CA LEU A 339 2.97 9.70 -0.72
C LEU A 339 4.43 9.33 -1.04
N PRO A 340 5.45 10.18 -0.81
CA PRO A 340 6.84 9.79 -1.04
C PRO A 340 7.26 8.56 -0.21
N VAL A 341 6.83 8.50 1.06
CA VAL A 341 7.11 7.36 1.96
C VAL A 341 6.44 6.09 1.44
N LEU A 342 5.19 6.18 0.99
CA LEU A 342 4.48 5.03 0.41
C LEU A 342 5.13 4.57 -0.92
N VAL A 343 5.54 5.50 -1.77
CA VAL A 343 6.26 5.22 -3.03
C VAL A 343 7.57 4.49 -2.75
N GLU A 344 8.36 4.94 -1.77
CA GLU A 344 9.62 4.29 -1.37
C GLU A 344 9.38 2.87 -0.84
N ARG A 345 8.41 2.69 0.05
CA ARG A 345 8.02 1.36 0.57
C ARG A 345 7.60 0.41 -0.56
N LEU A 346 6.81 0.89 -1.53
CA LEU A 346 6.39 0.11 -2.69
C LEU A 346 7.56 -0.26 -3.61
N ARG A 347 8.52 0.67 -3.82
CA ARG A 347 9.73 0.42 -4.59
C ARG A 347 10.64 -0.60 -3.91
N GLU A 348 10.82 -0.50 -2.59
CA GLU A 348 11.60 -1.45 -1.79
C GLU A 348 10.94 -2.84 -1.82
N PHE A 349 9.61 -2.90 -1.69
CA PHE A 349 8.85 -4.14 -1.85
C PHE A 349 9.03 -4.72 -3.25
N ALA A 350 8.87 -3.91 -4.32
CA ALA A 350 9.04 -4.36 -5.69
C ALA A 350 10.46 -4.89 -5.95
N HIS A 351 11.48 -4.23 -5.41
CA HIS A 351 12.87 -4.68 -5.50
C HIS A 351 13.06 -6.06 -4.85
N ARG A 352 12.54 -6.27 -3.63
CA ARG A 352 12.61 -7.57 -2.94
C ARG A 352 11.75 -8.65 -3.61
N ALA A 353 10.62 -8.26 -4.19
CA ALA A 353 9.72 -9.17 -4.89
C ALA A 353 10.26 -9.61 -6.25
N THR A 354 11.17 -8.85 -6.87
CA THR A 354 11.74 -9.19 -8.18
C THR A 354 12.44 -10.56 -8.13
N PRO A 355 12.05 -11.54 -8.98
CA PRO A 355 12.77 -12.79 -9.12
C PRO A 355 14.21 -12.54 -9.55
N VAL A 356 15.17 -13.18 -8.88
CA VAL A 356 16.60 -13.02 -9.19
C VAL A 356 17.01 -14.00 -10.29
N GLY A 357 16.30 -15.12 -10.38
CA GLY A 357 16.62 -16.22 -11.26
C GLY A 357 17.43 -17.31 -10.56
N SER A 358 17.20 -18.55 -10.96
CA SER A 358 17.88 -19.73 -10.41
C SER A 358 19.33 -19.85 -10.88
N ALA A 359 19.71 -19.28 -12.03
CA ALA A 359 21.10 -19.27 -12.51
C ALA A 359 22.02 -18.49 -11.55
N ALA A 360 21.50 -17.40 -10.96
CA ALA A 360 22.21 -16.64 -9.93
C ALA A 360 22.49 -17.47 -8.65
N GLN A 361 21.77 -18.58 -8.44
CA GLN A 361 21.89 -19.44 -7.27
C GLN A 361 22.90 -20.58 -7.45
N VAL A 362 23.47 -20.76 -8.65
CA VAL A 362 24.49 -21.79 -8.95
C VAL A 362 25.67 -21.72 -7.98
N GLY A 363 26.08 -20.51 -7.59
CA GLY A 363 27.17 -20.29 -6.62
C GLY A 363 26.93 -20.95 -5.25
N ARG A 364 25.68 -21.27 -4.89
CA ARG A 364 25.33 -21.95 -3.62
C ARG A 364 25.55 -23.46 -3.65
N LEU A 365 25.66 -24.05 -4.84
CA LEU A 365 25.87 -25.50 -4.99
C LEU A 365 27.30 -25.92 -4.63
N ALA A 366 28.30 -25.07 -4.87
CA ALA A 366 29.69 -25.36 -4.53
C ALA A 366 29.96 -25.45 -3.01
N PRO A 367 29.44 -24.54 -2.16
CA PRO A 367 29.49 -24.72 -0.70
C PRO A 367 28.68 -25.92 -0.19
N ALA A 368 27.56 -26.25 -0.85
CA ALA A 368 26.72 -27.39 -0.48
C ALA A 368 27.42 -28.74 -0.74
N CYS A 369 28.13 -28.86 -1.86
CA CYS A 369 28.96 -30.01 -2.21
C CYS A 369 30.36 -29.57 -2.68
N PRO A 370 31.32 -29.41 -1.75
CA PRO A 370 32.67 -28.94 -2.05
C PRO A 370 33.45 -29.94 -2.92
N ALA A 371 34.26 -29.43 -3.85
CA ALA A 371 35.12 -30.27 -4.69
C ALA A 371 36.12 -31.10 -3.87
N GLN A 372 36.55 -30.58 -2.71
CA GLN A 372 37.43 -31.29 -1.78
C GLN A 372 36.80 -32.57 -1.24
N LEU A 373 35.47 -32.58 -1.01
CA LEU A 373 34.73 -33.76 -0.57
C LEU A 373 34.71 -34.82 -1.68
N LEU A 374 34.41 -34.40 -2.92
CA LEU A 374 34.43 -35.29 -4.09
C LEU A 374 35.82 -35.90 -4.33
N ASN A 375 36.88 -35.10 -4.18
CA ASN A 375 38.26 -35.56 -4.32
C ASN A 375 38.62 -36.58 -3.24
N ARG A 376 38.24 -36.36 -1.97
CA ARG A 376 38.49 -37.32 -0.87
C ARG A 376 37.75 -38.64 -1.04
N LEU A 377 36.55 -38.61 -1.62
CA LEU A 377 35.78 -39.82 -1.93
C LEU A 377 36.38 -40.60 -3.11
N GLY A 378 36.94 -39.89 -4.10
CA GLY A 378 37.62 -40.50 -5.25
C GLY A 378 39.00 -41.05 -4.91
N GLU A 379 39.74 -40.35 -4.07
CA GLU A 379 41.09 -40.69 -3.61
C GLU A 379 41.11 -40.75 -2.07
N PRO A 380 40.64 -41.86 -1.47
CA PRO A 380 40.56 -41.96 -0.03
C PRO A 380 41.94 -41.90 0.61
N PRO A 381 42.07 -41.29 1.80
CA PRO A 381 43.34 -41.24 2.52
C PRO A 381 43.86 -42.65 2.83
N PRO A 382 45.19 -42.82 2.99
CA PRO A 382 45.78 -44.12 3.22
C PRO A 382 45.24 -44.77 4.51
N PHE A 383 45.02 -46.08 4.47
CA PHE A 383 44.47 -46.82 5.59
C PHE A 383 45.37 -46.73 6.84
N PRO A 384 44.85 -46.29 8.00
CA PRO A 384 45.63 -45.95 9.19
C PRO A 384 46.00 -47.18 10.04
N LEU A 385 46.58 -48.21 9.43
CA LEU A 385 47.05 -49.40 10.14
C LEU A 385 48.42 -49.13 10.78
N ARG A 386 48.43 -48.94 12.10
CA ARG A 386 49.65 -48.72 12.89
C ARG A 386 50.14 -50.03 13.49
N LEU A 387 51.08 -50.69 12.80
CA LEU A 387 51.67 -51.95 13.27
C LEU A 387 52.56 -51.78 14.51
N HIS A 388 53.19 -50.62 14.68
CA HIS A 388 53.99 -50.27 15.87
C HIS A 388 53.16 -49.87 17.09
N ASN A 389 51.90 -50.29 17.18
CA ASN A 389 51.07 -49.94 18.33
C ASN A 389 51.63 -50.63 19.60
N PRO A 390 51.85 -49.92 20.71
CA PRO A 390 52.43 -50.49 21.93
C PRO A 390 51.66 -51.73 22.42
N VAL A 391 50.35 -51.80 22.19
CA VAL A 391 49.54 -52.97 22.57
C VAL A 391 49.80 -54.16 21.65
N LEU A 392 49.90 -53.98 20.33
CA LEU A 392 50.25 -55.07 19.40
C LEU A 392 51.69 -55.57 19.64
N LEU A 393 52.58 -54.65 19.99
CA LEU A 393 53.96 -54.96 20.38
C LEU A 393 54.01 -55.69 21.73
N ALA A 394 53.20 -55.28 22.71
CA ALA A 394 53.05 -55.95 23.99
C ALA A 394 52.41 -57.35 23.85
N VAL A 395 51.45 -57.53 22.93
CA VAL A 395 50.89 -58.85 22.60
C VAL A 395 51.96 -59.72 21.93
N ALA A 396 52.78 -59.18 21.02
CA ALA A 396 53.89 -59.93 20.44
C ALA A 396 54.89 -60.40 21.51
N LEU A 397 55.24 -59.50 22.44
CA LEU A 397 56.11 -59.79 23.59
C LEU A 397 55.46 -60.84 24.53
N ALA A 398 54.17 -60.69 24.86
CA ALA A 398 53.44 -61.59 25.74
C ALA A 398 53.23 -62.97 25.12
N VAL A 399 52.92 -63.06 23.82
CA VAL A 399 52.84 -64.33 23.07
C VAL A 399 54.21 -65.02 23.10
N GLY A 400 55.30 -64.29 22.84
CA GLY A 400 56.66 -64.80 22.98
C GLY A 400 56.96 -65.30 24.40
N PHE A 401 56.66 -64.49 25.41
CA PHE A 401 56.89 -64.80 26.82
C PHE A 401 56.12 -66.03 27.32
N LEU A 402 54.81 -66.08 27.08
CA LEU A 402 53.95 -67.18 27.52
C LEU A 402 54.30 -68.50 26.82
N THR A 403 54.74 -68.44 25.55
CA THR A 403 55.15 -69.64 24.80
C THR A 403 56.57 -70.09 25.15
N GLY A 404 57.45 -69.15 25.53
CA GLY A 404 58.78 -69.44 26.07
C GLY A 404 58.77 -70.26 27.36
N LEU A 405 57.68 -70.20 28.14
CA LEU A 405 57.48 -71.01 29.35
C LEU A 405 57.38 -72.52 29.04
N GLY A 406 56.92 -72.90 27.84
CA GLY A 406 56.70 -74.29 27.45
C GLY A 406 57.72 -74.86 26.46
N GLY A 407 58.79 -74.13 26.15
CA GLY A 407 59.91 -74.60 25.31
C GLY A 407 60.20 -73.76 24.06
N THR A 408 61.43 -73.85 23.55
CA THR A 408 61.94 -72.99 22.46
C THR A 408 61.29 -73.27 21.10
N ALA A 409 60.93 -74.52 20.81
CA ALA A 409 60.29 -74.89 19.55
C ALA A 409 58.85 -74.32 19.43
N ALA A 410 58.07 -74.42 20.51
CA ALA A 410 56.73 -73.86 20.57
C ALA A 410 56.74 -72.32 20.53
N ALA A 411 57.72 -71.69 21.18
CA ALA A 411 57.92 -70.25 21.11
C ALA A 411 58.25 -69.76 19.69
N GLY A 412 59.16 -70.43 18.99
CA GLY A 412 59.48 -70.12 17.59
C GLY A 412 58.25 -70.23 16.67
N ALA A 413 57.46 -71.29 16.82
CA ALA A 413 56.24 -71.48 16.04
C ALA A 413 55.16 -70.42 16.33
N ALA A 414 54.97 -70.04 17.61
CA ALA A 414 53.99 -69.02 17.99
C ALA A 414 54.38 -67.62 17.51
N VAL A 415 55.66 -67.25 17.61
CA VAL A 415 56.18 -65.97 17.09
C VAL A 415 56.08 -65.91 15.56
N ALA A 416 56.38 -67.01 14.87
CA ALA A 416 56.20 -67.11 13.42
C ALA A 416 54.73 -66.97 13.02
N LEU A 417 53.81 -67.67 13.71
CA LEU A 417 52.37 -67.58 13.47
C LEU A 417 51.84 -66.16 13.70
N TRP A 418 52.22 -65.51 14.81
CA TRP A 418 51.86 -64.11 15.07
C TRP A 418 52.37 -63.17 13.98
N THR A 419 53.62 -63.33 13.56
CA THR A 419 54.23 -62.52 12.49
C THR A 419 53.49 -62.71 11.16
N VAL A 420 53.10 -63.94 10.83
CA VAL A 420 52.27 -64.24 9.65
C VAL A 420 50.90 -63.57 9.75
N LEU A 421 50.25 -63.61 10.91
CA LEU A 421 48.95 -62.96 11.13
C LEU A 421 49.04 -61.43 11.00
N VAL A 422 50.08 -60.81 11.55
CA VAL A 422 50.33 -59.36 11.42
C VAL A 422 50.67 -58.98 9.97
N TRP A 423 51.52 -59.77 9.30
CA TRP A 423 51.85 -59.56 7.89
C TRP A 423 50.62 -59.70 7.00
N TRP A 424 49.75 -60.66 7.32
CA TRP A 424 48.49 -60.86 6.64
C TRP A 424 47.54 -59.68 6.87
N LEU A 425 47.40 -59.18 8.10
CA LEU A 425 46.61 -57.97 8.39
C LEU A 425 47.12 -56.75 7.60
N TRP A 426 48.45 -56.60 7.49
CA TRP A 426 49.08 -55.54 6.70
C TRP A 426 48.80 -55.67 5.20
N SER A 427 48.88 -56.88 4.67
CA SER A 427 48.60 -57.16 3.26
C SER A 427 47.14 -56.86 2.87
N ARG A 428 46.23 -56.92 3.84
CA ARG A 428 44.79 -56.66 3.68
C ARG A 428 44.41 -55.18 3.73
N ALA A 429 45.32 -54.29 4.11
CA ALA A 429 45.04 -52.86 4.16
C ALA A 429 44.51 -52.36 2.80
N PRO A 430 43.36 -51.64 2.78
CA PRO A 430 42.83 -51.01 1.57
C PRO A 430 43.78 -49.98 0.95
N GLU A 431 43.91 -50.02 -0.38
CA GLU A 431 44.59 -49.02 -1.21
C GLU A 431 43.77 -48.73 -2.48
N PRO A 432 43.97 -47.58 -3.17
CA PRO A 432 43.20 -47.22 -4.36
C PRO A 432 43.16 -48.30 -5.45
N GLY A 433 44.22 -49.11 -5.58
CA GLY A 433 44.32 -50.23 -6.53
C GLY A 433 43.81 -51.59 -6.03
N GLY A 434 43.38 -51.70 -4.77
CA GLY A 434 42.92 -52.96 -4.17
C GLY A 434 43.47 -53.21 -2.76
N GLU A 435 44.04 -54.38 -2.53
CA GLU A 435 44.72 -54.71 -1.28
C GLU A 435 46.21 -54.39 -1.43
N ARG A 436 46.84 -53.85 -0.37
CA ARG A 436 48.27 -53.49 -0.34
C ARG A 436 49.21 -54.65 -0.74
N GLY A 437 48.78 -55.89 -0.50
CA GLY A 437 49.53 -57.10 -0.89
C GLY A 437 50.81 -57.30 -0.07
N PHE A 438 51.64 -58.25 -0.50
CA PHE A 438 52.81 -58.72 0.26
C PHE A 438 54.14 -58.02 -0.13
N GLY A 439 54.08 -56.83 -0.74
CA GLY A 439 55.23 -56.11 -1.31
C GLY A 439 56.27 -55.53 -0.32
N GLY A 440 57.47 -55.22 -0.83
CA GLY A 440 58.74 -55.13 -0.08
C GLY A 440 58.89 -54.05 1.01
N ARG A 441 58.14 -52.93 1.00
CA ARG A 441 58.28 -51.87 2.02
C ARG A 441 57.69 -52.24 3.38
N GLY A 442 56.75 -53.19 3.45
CA GLY A 442 56.15 -53.64 4.72
C GLY A 442 57.02 -54.58 5.53
N ARG A 443 58.05 -55.17 4.92
CA ARG A 443 58.92 -56.16 5.57
C ARG A 443 59.64 -55.57 6.78
N LEU A 444 60.11 -54.33 6.69
CA LEU A 444 60.79 -53.64 7.78
C LEU A 444 59.84 -53.34 8.95
N VAL A 445 58.60 -52.94 8.65
CA VAL A 445 57.59 -52.62 9.66
C VAL A 445 57.11 -53.87 10.41
N VAL A 446 56.94 -54.98 9.69
CA VAL A 446 56.53 -56.25 10.30
C VAL A 446 57.67 -56.91 11.09
N ALA A 447 58.94 -56.66 10.73
CA ALA A 447 60.11 -57.27 11.36
C ALA A 447 60.30 -56.94 12.85
N VAL A 448 59.67 -55.89 13.36
CA VAL A 448 59.71 -55.55 14.79
C VAL A 448 58.98 -56.59 15.65
N HIS A 449 57.92 -57.22 15.12
CA HIS A 449 57.14 -58.23 15.86
C HIS A 449 57.91 -59.52 16.17
N PRO A 450 58.65 -60.15 15.25
CA PRO A 450 59.44 -61.34 15.58
C PRO A 450 60.62 -61.00 16.51
N LEU A 451 61.21 -59.80 16.42
CA LEU A 451 62.26 -59.37 17.36
C LEU A 451 61.72 -59.26 18.80
N LEU A 452 60.58 -58.61 18.99
CA LEU A 452 59.93 -58.53 20.30
C LEU A 452 59.43 -59.89 20.79
N GLY A 453 58.89 -60.71 19.89
CA GLY A 453 58.50 -62.08 20.19
C GLY A 453 59.68 -62.92 20.69
N ALA A 454 60.85 -62.80 20.05
CA ALA A 454 62.07 -63.48 20.46
C ALA A 454 62.58 -62.99 21.83
N LEU A 455 62.53 -61.68 22.09
CA LEU A 455 62.85 -61.11 23.41
C LEU A 455 61.91 -61.64 24.50
N GLY A 456 60.61 -61.68 24.21
CA GLY A 456 59.61 -62.26 25.11
C GLY A 456 59.91 -63.73 25.39
N ALA A 457 60.16 -64.52 24.34
CA ALA A 457 60.50 -65.93 24.45
C ALA A 457 61.75 -66.20 25.29
N ALA A 458 62.79 -65.40 25.14
CA ALA A 458 64.00 -65.48 25.97
C ALA A 458 63.68 -65.19 27.46
N GLY A 459 62.88 -64.16 27.74
CA GLY A 459 62.44 -63.84 29.10
C GLY A 459 61.57 -64.93 29.74
N GLY A 460 60.62 -65.48 28.98
CA GLY A 460 59.79 -66.60 29.43
C GLY A 460 60.61 -67.86 29.71
N ARG A 461 61.57 -68.17 28.84
CA ARG A 461 62.47 -69.32 29.00
C ARG A 461 63.32 -69.22 30.28
N ALA A 462 63.90 -68.04 30.53
CA ALA A 462 64.69 -67.78 31.73
C ALA A 462 63.84 -67.96 33.01
N LEU A 463 62.58 -67.50 32.99
CA LEU A 463 61.66 -67.69 34.12
C LEU A 463 61.31 -69.15 34.35
N ALA A 464 61.05 -69.93 33.29
CA ALA A 464 60.75 -71.36 33.40
C ALA A 464 61.95 -72.20 33.90
N GLU A 465 63.19 -71.73 33.67
CA GLU A 465 64.40 -72.31 34.23
C GLU A 465 64.55 -72.01 35.73
N ALA A 466 64.17 -70.81 36.16
CA ALA A 466 64.22 -70.37 37.55
C ALA A 466 63.08 -70.96 38.41
N VAL A 467 61.91 -71.20 37.83
CA VAL A 467 60.69 -71.63 38.52
C VAL A 467 60.11 -72.86 37.85
N ARG A 468 60.00 -73.97 38.61
CA ARG A 468 59.31 -75.18 38.13
C ARG A 468 57.80 -74.95 38.12
N LEU A 469 57.28 -74.58 36.95
CA LEU A 469 55.85 -74.42 36.75
C LEU A 469 55.19 -75.78 36.48
N PRO A 470 54.00 -76.04 37.04
CA PRO A 470 53.22 -77.22 36.69
C PRO A 470 52.71 -77.13 35.24
N GLU A 471 52.55 -78.28 34.58
CA GLU A 471 52.19 -78.34 33.15
C GLU A 471 50.89 -77.61 32.81
N PHE A 472 49.90 -77.62 33.71
CA PHE A 472 48.64 -76.91 33.49
C PHE A 472 48.83 -75.39 33.36
N ALA A 473 49.84 -74.80 34.01
CA ALA A 473 50.12 -73.37 33.92
C ALA A 473 50.72 -73.00 32.55
N VAL A 474 51.49 -73.91 31.96
CA VAL A 474 52.02 -73.76 30.59
C VAL A 474 50.88 -73.81 29.57
N TRP A 475 49.98 -74.79 29.69
CA TRP A 475 48.79 -74.88 28.83
C TRP A 475 47.84 -73.68 28.98
N ALA A 476 47.64 -73.19 30.21
CA ALA A 476 46.89 -71.97 30.46
C ALA A 476 47.55 -70.74 29.81
N GLY A 477 48.89 -70.66 29.83
CA GLY A 477 49.65 -69.62 29.14
C GLY A 477 49.47 -69.65 27.62
N TYR A 478 49.50 -70.84 26.99
CA TYR A 478 49.20 -70.98 25.57
C TYR A 478 47.76 -70.57 25.25
N GLY A 479 46.79 -70.97 26.07
CA GLY A 479 45.39 -70.57 25.91
C GLY A 479 45.20 -69.06 26.02
N ALA A 480 45.85 -68.42 26.99
CA ALA A 480 45.80 -66.96 27.17
C ALA A 480 46.47 -66.21 26.01
N ALA A 481 47.61 -66.68 25.51
CA ALA A 481 48.30 -66.10 24.36
C ALA A 481 47.47 -66.20 23.07
N ALA A 482 46.87 -67.37 22.82
CA ALA A 482 45.99 -67.60 21.68
C ALA A 482 44.73 -66.72 21.77
N LEU A 483 44.11 -66.61 22.95
CA LEU A 483 42.95 -65.76 23.19
C LEU A 483 43.29 -64.26 23.00
N ALA A 484 44.42 -63.81 23.54
CA ALA A 484 44.88 -62.43 23.38
C ALA A 484 45.11 -62.09 21.89
N ALA A 485 45.73 -62.98 21.13
CA ALA A 485 45.92 -62.81 19.69
C ALA A 485 44.58 -62.81 18.92
N LEU A 486 43.66 -63.72 19.27
CA LEU A 486 42.34 -63.85 18.66
C LEU A 486 41.45 -62.61 18.90
N LEU A 487 41.57 -61.97 20.06
CA LEU A 487 40.81 -60.76 20.40
C LEU A 487 41.48 -59.48 19.88
N ALA A 488 42.81 -59.40 19.91
CA ALA A 488 43.55 -58.22 19.49
C ALA A 488 43.37 -57.94 17.99
N LEU A 489 43.56 -58.94 17.13
CA LEU A 489 43.56 -58.72 15.67
C LEU A 489 42.23 -58.15 15.14
N PRO A 490 41.04 -58.71 15.50
CA PRO A 490 39.76 -58.14 15.08
C PRO A 490 39.48 -56.77 15.71
N TYR A 491 39.87 -56.55 16.97
CA TYR A 491 39.71 -55.25 17.63
C TYR A 491 40.50 -54.16 16.91
N TRP A 492 41.78 -54.41 16.64
CA TRP A 492 42.66 -53.46 15.96
C TRP A 492 42.25 -53.20 14.52
N TRP A 493 41.76 -54.22 13.82
CA TRP A 493 41.18 -54.07 12.50
C TRP A 493 39.94 -53.18 12.54
N ARG A 494 38.99 -53.47 13.44
CA ARG A 494 37.76 -52.68 13.59
C ARG A 494 38.07 -51.22 13.93
N GLU A 495 39.05 -50.99 14.79
CA GLU A 495 39.52 -49.65 15.16
C GLU A 495 40.21 -48.92 13.98
N ALA A 496 41.02 -49.63 13.19
CA ALA A 496 41.62 -49.07 11.98
C ALA A 496 40.55 -48.73 10.91
N VAL A 497 39.55 -49.59 10.75
CA VAL A 497 38.40 -49.34 9.86
C VAL A 497 37.55 -48.17 10.36
N ALA A 498 37.25 -48.09 11.65
CA ALA A 498 36.48 -46.98 12.23
C ALA A 498 37.19 -45.64 11.99
N ARG A 499 38.48 -45.54 12.33
CA ARG A 499 39.27 -44.33 12.06
C ARG A 499 39.38 -44.00 10.57
N TRP A 500 39.45 -45.01 9.72
CA TRP A 500 39.45 -44.79 8.29
C TRP A 500 38.09 -44.31 7.78
N CYS A 501 36.98 -44.83 8.30
CA CYS A 501 35.64 -44.33 8.00
C CYS A 501 35.48 -42.86 8.38
N ASP A 502 36.01 -42.45 9.55
CA ASP A 502 36.03 -41.05 9.98
C ASP A 502 36.82 -40.16 9.01
N LEU A 503 37.92 -40.68 8.44
CA LEU A 503 38.77 -39.98 7.47
C LEU A 503 38.21 -39.94 6.04
N VAL A 504 37.42 -40.95 5.64
CA VAL A 504 36.77 -41.05 4.32
C VAL A 504 35.46 -40.24 4.28
N VAL A 505 34.94 -39.88 5.45
CA VAL A 505 33.90 -38.86 5.64
C VAL A 505 32.57 -39.12 4.94
N VAL A 506 32.17 -40.40 4.88
CA VAL A 506 30.90 -40.82 4.25
C VAL A 506 29.68 -40.12 4.87
N ALA A 507 29.75 -39.75 6.14
CA ALA A 507 28.71 -38.97 6.81
C ALA A 507 28.59 -37.53 6.26
N GLU A 508 29.70 -36.85 5.96
CA GLU A 508 29.67 -35.51 5.33
C GLU A 508 29.06 -35.58 3.93
N ALA A 509 29.21 -36.70 3.24
CA ALA A 509 28.66 -36.89 1.91
C ALA A 509 27.13 -37.03 1.91
N ASP A 510 26.53 -37.66 2.93
CA ASP A 510 25.07 -37.64 3.13
C ASP A 510 24.57 -36.23 3.54
N ILE A 511 25.33 -35.52 4.38
CA ILE A 511 25.04 -34.11 4.72
C ILE A 511 25.08 -33.24 3.45
N ALA A 512 26.07 -33.43 2.57
CA ALA A 512 26.20 -32.70 1.32
C ALA A 512 25.01 -32.99 0.38
N ARG A 513 24.56 -34.25 0.30
CA ARG A 513 23.33 -34.62 -0.42
C ARG A 513 22.13 -33.85 0.13
N SER A 514 21.88 -33.90 1.44
CA SER A 514 20.76 -33.18 2.07
C SER A 514 20.82 -31.67 1.84
N ARG A 515 22.02 -31.07 1.85
CA ARG A 515 22.23 -29.65 1.54
C ARG A 515 21.92 -29.33 0.08
N LEU A 516 22.33 -30.17 -0.88
CA LEU A 516 21.97 -30.00 -2.29
C LEU A 516 20.45 -30.05 -2.48
N THR A 517 19.79 -31.04 -1.88
CA THR A 517 18.33 -31.18 -1.93
C THR A 517 17.62 -29.99 -1.29
N GLN A 518 18.15 -29.45 -0.19
CA GLN A 518 17.64 -28.24 0.44
C GLN A 518 17.78 -27.02 -0.47
N VAL A 519 18.95 -26.81 -1.08
CA VAL A 519 19.16 -25.70 -2.03
C VAL A 519 18.21 -25.83 -3.21
N ALA A 520 18.04 -27.03 -3.78
CA ALA A 520 17.09 -27.28 -4.85
C ALA A 520 15.65 -26.93 -4.44
N ALA A 521 15.23 -27.30 -3.24
CA ALA A 521 13.90 -26.98 -2.73
C ALA A 521 13.70 -25.47 -2.48
N GLU A 522 14.70 -24.78 -1.91
CA GLU A 522 14.65 -23.34 -1.68
C GLU A 522 14.58 -22.56 -3.00
N VAL A 523 15.36 -22.96 -4.01
CA VAL A 523 15.32 -22.35 -5.36
C VAL A 523 14.01 -22.67 -6.06
N ALA A 524 13.53 -23.91 -5.98
CA ALA A 524 12.24 -24.29 -6.55
C ALA A 524 11.09 -23.48 -5.95
N ALA A 525 11.10 -23.27 -4.63
CA ALA A 525 10.11 -22.43 -3.98
C ALA A 525 10.17 -20.99 -4.51
N ALA A 526 11.34 -20.35 -4.38
CA ALA A 526 11.49 -18.90 -4.56
C ALA A 526 11.53 -18.43 -6.01
N GLU A 527 12.16 -19.22 -6.90
CA GLU A 527 12.50 -18.81 -8.27
C GLU A 527 11.72 -19.57 -9.35
N TRP A 528 11.01 -20.65 -9.00
CA TRP A 528 10.17 -21.39 -9.95
C TRP A 528 8.68 -21.32 -9.59
N VAL A 529 8.31 -21.77 -8.40
CA VAL A 529 6.91 -21.97 -8.01
C VAL A 529 6.18 -20.62 -7.86
N ILE A 530 6.76 -19.65 -7.14
CA ILE A 530 6.13 -18.32 -6.97
C ILE A 530 6.67 -17.26 -7.94
N SER A 531 7.51 -17.60 -8.92
CA SER A 531 8.18 -16.61 -9.78
C SER A 531 7.19 -15.69 -10.52
N ASP A 532 6.12 -16.24 -11.09
CA ASP A 532 5.11 -15.43 -11.77
C ASP A 532 4.37 -14.49 -10.80
N ALA A 533 4.01 -14.98 -9.61
CA ALA A 533 3.34 -14.18 -8.60
C ALA A 533 4.25 -13.06 -8.06
N ARG A 534 5.54 -13.36 -7.88
CA ARG A 534 6.59 -12.41 -7.49
C ARG A 534 6.80 -11.32 -8.55
N ARG A 535 6.85 -11.72 -9.82
CA ARG A 535 6.93 -10.80 -10.96
C ARG A 535 5.69 -9.89 -11.03
N ILE A 536 4.49 -10.47 -10.97
CA ILE A 536 3.23 -9.71 -10.94
C ILE A 536 3.21 -8.74 -9.75
N ALA A 537 3.62 -9.18 -8.56
CA ALA A 537 3.70 -8.33 -7.37
C ALA A 537 4.67 -7.16 -7.55
N SER A 538 5.86 -7.43 -8.08
CA SER A 538 6.87 -6.42 -8.39
C SER A 538 6.37 -5.41 -9.42
N ASP A 539 5.80 -5.88 -10.53
CA ASP A 539 5.32 -5.03 -11.62
C ASP A 539 4.11 -4.19 -11.19
N ALA A 540 3.17 -4.79 -10.45
CA ALA A 540 2.03 -4.09 -9.86
C ALA A 540 2.51 -2.99 -8.88
N ALA A 541 3.45 -3.32 -7.98
CA ALA A 541 3.99 -2.36 -7.02
C ALA A 541 4.77 -1.21 -7.70
N ARG A 542 5.57 -1.49 -8.74
CA ARG A 542 6.23 -0.44 -9.55
C ARG A 542 5.22 0.46 -10.24
N THR A 543 4.20 -0.12 -10.86
CA THR A 543 3.16 0.64 -11.58
C THR A 543 2.39 1.54 -10.63
N VAL A 544 2.00 1.03 -9.45
CA VAL A 544 1.31 1.83 -8.42
C VAL A 544 2.22 2.92 -7.86
N ALA A 545 3.50 2.63 -7.62
CA ALA A 545 4.46 3.62 -7.18
C ALA A 545 4.62 4.75 -8.20
N GLU A 546 4.71 4.44 -9.50
CA GLU A 546 4.78 5.43 -10.58
C GLU A 546 3.50 6.29 -10.65
N VAL A 547 2.32 5.67 -10.53
CA VAL A 547 1.03 6.38 -10.48
C VAL A 547 0.99 7.34 -9.28
N LEU A 548 1.36 6.87 -8.09
CA LEU A 548 1.33 7.68 -6.87
C LEU A 548 2.34 8.83 -6.91
N GLU A 549 3.54 8.62 -7.44
CA GLU A 549 4.56 9.65 -7.64
C GLU A 549 4.06 10.73 -8.60
N ARG A 550 3.42 10.33 -9.71
CA ARG A 550 2.81 11.27 -10.66
C ARG A 550 1.67 12.06 -10.01
N CYS A 551 0.77 11.39 -9.28
CA CYS A 551 -0.29 12.04 -8.53
C CYS A 551 0.22 13.02 -7.45
N ALA A 552 1.31 12.69 -6.77
CA ALA A 552 1.96 13.58 -5.81
C ALA A 552 2.48 14.85 -6.50
N GLY A 553 3.06 14.71 -7.69
CA GLY A 553 3.47 15.84 -8.53
C GLY A 553 2.30 16.74 -8.93
N GLU A 554 1.17 16.16 -9.34
CA GLU A 554 -0.02 16.94 -9.70
C GLU A 554 -0.66 17.65 -8.50
N LEU A 555 -0.71 16.99 -7.33
CA LEU A 555 -1.17 17.61 -6.07
C LEU A 555 -0.30 18.82 -5.70
N ALA A 556 1.02 18.68 -5.80
CA ALA A 556 1.96 19.75 -5.51
C ALA A 556 1.88 20.90 -6.53
N ALA A 557 1.51 20.61 -7.78
CA ALA A 557 1.35 21.62 -8.84
C ALA A 557 0.03 22.42 -8.72
N HIS A 558 -1.03 21.80 -8.19
CA HIS A 558 -2.36 22.40 -8.03
C HIS A 558 -2.52 23.33 -6.80
N GLU A 559 -1.47 23.48 -5.99
CA GLU A 559 -1.45 24.40 -4.86
C GLU A 559 -0.54 25.60 -5.18
N PRO A 560 -1.07 26.84 -5.14
CA PRO A 560 -0.20 28.00 -5.13
C PRO A 560 0.62 27.94 -3.83
N ARG A 561 1.95 27.78 -3.96
CA ARG A 561 2.88 27.86 -2.82
C ARG A 561 2.43 29.01 -1.92
N PRO A 562 2.20 28.78 -0.61
CA PRO A 562 1.77 29.84 0.26
C PRO A 562 2.78 30.97 0.14
N LEU A 563 2.29 32.16 -0.20
CA LEU A 563 3.05 33.39 0.02
C LEU A 563 3.51 33.29 1.47
N ARG A 564 4.82 33.19 1.68
CA ARG A 564 5.43 33.35 3.01
C ARG A 564 5.19 34.80 3.41
N ASP A 565 3.97 35.10 3.83
CA ASP A 565 3.67 36.36 4.47
C ASP A 565 4.34 36.31 5.84
N ASN A 566 5.36 37.16 5.98
CA ASN A 566 6.08 37.49 7.20
C ASN A 566 5.12 37.94 8.33
N HIS A 567 4.39 37.02 8.95
CA HIS A 567 3.67 37.26 10.19
C HIS A 567 4.46 36.71 11.39
N ALA A 568 5.76 37.03 11.43
CA ALA A 568 6.50 37.13 12.67
C ALA A 568 6.16 38.50 13.30
N GLY A 569 5.02 38.61 14.00
CA GLY A 569 4.63 39.90 14.55
C GLY A 569 3.37 40.01 15.40
N TYR A 570 2.55 38.96 15.54
CA TYR A 570 1.38 39.01 16.44
C TYR A 570 1.37 37.82 17.40
N HIS A 571 2.22 37.90 18.43
CA HIS A 571 2.02 37.13 19.65
C HIS A 571 0.88 37.75 20.47
N GLN A 572 -0.23 37.01 20.55
CA GLN A 572 -0.70 36.43 21.82
C GLN A 572 -1.29 37.39 22.87
N ALA A 573 -2.62 37.48 22.86
CA ALA A 573 -3.44 37.68 24.06
C ALA A 573 -4.75 36.85 23.95
N GLY A 574 -4.84 35.72 24.67
CA GLY A 574 -6.12 35.26 25.23
C GLY A 574 -6.90 34.07 24.65
N TYR A 575 -6.52 33.38 23.57
CA TYR A 575 -7.42 32.39 22.90
C TYR A 575 -6.86 30.96 22.66
N HIS A 576 -5.79 30.51 23.34
CA HIS A 576 -4.95 29.44 22.79
C HIS A 576 -5.31 27.96 23.03
N GLN A 577 -6.44 27.57 23.66
CA GLN A 577 -6.70 26.12 23.89
C GLN A 577 -7.91 25.54 23.13
N ALA A 578 -8.83 26.36 22.62
CA ALA A 578 -9.99 25.90 21.84
C ALA A 578 -9.82 26.03 20.31
N GLY A 579 -8.88 26.86 19.83
CA GLY A 579 -8.67 27.10 18.39
C GLY A 579 -7.91 25.98 17.65
N HIS A 580 -7.04 25.24 18.34
CA HIS A 580 -6.23 24.17 17.72
C HIS A 580 -7.08 22.96 17.29
N SER A 581 -8.15 22.65 18.03
CA SER A 581 -9.07 21.55 17.68
C SER A 581 -10.03 21.92 16.54
N GLN A 582 -10.33 23.20 16.35
CA GLN A 582 -11.24 23.69 15.31
C GLN A 582 -10.55 23.74 13.93
N SER A 583 -9.34 24.33 13.84
CA SER A 583 -8.56 24.33 12.59
C SER A 583 -8.15 22.91 12.15
N GLY A 584 -7.95 22.00 13.12
CA GLY A 584 -7.68 20.59 12.84
C GLY A 584 -8.83 19.88 12.11
N GLY A 585 -10.09 20.20 12.46
CA GLY A 585 -11.25 19.59 11.83
C GLY A 585 -11.39 19.90 10.33
N VAL A 586 -11.08 21.14 9.92
CA VAL A 586 -11.08 21.54 8.50
C VAL A 586 -9.93 20.88 7.74
N LEU A 587 -8.74 20.85 8.33
CA LEU A 587 -7.57 20.16 7.77
C LEU A 587 -7.84 18.66 7.57
N ASP A 588 -8.34 17.97 8.58
CA ASP A 588 -8.58 16.53 8.51
C ASP A 588 -9.68 16.16 7.50
N ALA A 589 -10.71 17.03 7.37
CA ALA A 589 -11.76 16.91 6.37
C ALA A 589 -11.21 17.05 4.94
N VAL A 590 -10.39 18.06 4.68
CA VAL A 590 -9.75 18.26 3.37
C VAL A 590 -8.76 17.13 3.06
N ALA A 591 -7.95 16.72 4.03
CA ALA A 591 -7.01 15.61 3.87
C ALA A 591 -7.73 14.28 3.57
N GLU A 592 -8.89 14.03 4.20
CA GLU A 592 -9.75 12.89 3.90
C GLU A 592 -10.30 12.93 2.48
N ASP A 593 -10.75 14.10 2.00
CA ASP A 593 -11.25 14.25 0.63
C ASP A 593 -10.14 14.06 -0.41
N LEU A 594 -8.94 14.58 -0.18
CA LEU A 594 -7.79 14.37 -1.06
C LEU A 594 -7.35 12.89 -1.08
N ALA A 595 -7.36 12.21 0.06
CA ALA A 595 -7.11 10.76 0.12
C ALA A 595 -8.18 9.95 -0.62
N ALA A 596 -9.46 10.37 -0.54
CA ALA A 596 -10.56 9.75 -1.29
C ALA A 596 -10.45 9.98 -2.80
N ALA A 597 -10.01 11.16 -3.24
CA ALA A 597 -9.72 11.44 -4.65
C ALA A 597 -8.63 10.50 -5.19
N LEU A 598 -7.52 10.32 -4.44
CA LEU A 598 -6.48 9.35 -4.76
C LEU A 598 -7.01 7.91 -4.79
N GLY A 599 -7.88 7.55 -3.84
CA GLY A 599 -8.57 6.27 -3.80
C GLY A 599 -9.41 6.01 -5.06
N THR A 600 -10.13 7.02 -5.54
CA THR A 600 -10.93 6.97 -6.78
C THR A 600 -10.05 6.76 -8.01
N VAL A 601 -8.91 7.46 -8.09
CA VAL A 601 -7.93 7.27 -9.18
C VAL A 601 -7.38 5.84 -9.17
N LEU A 602 -6.99 5.33 -8.00
CA LEU A 602 -6.48 3.97 -7.85
C LEU A 602 -7.54 2.89 -8.12
N ALA A 603 -8.81 3.16 -7.83
CA ALA A 603 -9.91 2.25 -8.17
C ALA A 603 -9.98 1.93 -9.67
N GLY A 604 -9.62 2.90 -10.53
CA GLY A 604 -9.47 2.70 -11.97
C GLY A 604 -8.16 2.04 -12.42
N VAL A 605 -7.18 1.91 -11.52
CA VAL A 605 -5.88 1.26 -11.74
C VAL A 605 -5.95 -0.23 -11.42
N TRP A 606 -6.55 -0.61 -10.28
CA TRP A 606 -6.54 -2.00 -9.79
C TRP A 606 -6.98 -3.06 -10.81
N PRO A 607 -8.10 -2.89 -11.56
CA PRO A 607 -8.53 -3.89 -12.53
C PRO A 607 -7.55 -4.09 -13.69
N ARG A 608 -6.77 -3.05 -14.02
CA ARG A 608 -5.83 -3.04 -15.16
C ARG A 608 -4.46 -3.63 -14.82
N LEU A 609 -4.12 -3.78 -13.54
CA LEU A 609 -2.86 -4.40 -13.13
C LEU A 609 -2.82 -5.91 -13.45
N SER A 610 -3.97 -6.52 -13.69
CA SER A 610 -4.09 -7.92 -14.11
C SER A 610 -3.97 -8.12 -15.62
N GLU A 611 -3.96 -7.03 -16.40
CA GLU A 611 -3.84 -7.06 -17.87
C GLU A 611 -2.37 -6.85 -18.30
N PRO A 612 -1.88 -7.52 -19.35
CA PRO A 612 -0.51 -7.35 -19.82
C PRO A 612 -0.25 -5.91 -20.27
N ALA A 613 0.56 -5.19 -19.48
CA ALA A 613 1.23 -3.91 -19.70
C ALA A 613 0.42 -2.85 -20.48
N PHE A 614 -0.28 -1.99 -19.74
CA PHE A 614 -0.88 -0.79 -20.32
C PHE A 614 0.06 0.43 -20.16
N HIS A 615 0.72 0.86 -21.24
CA HIS A 615 1.55 2.06 -21.24
C HIS A 615 0.74 3.35 -20.99
N GLY A 616 1.32 4.29 -20.23
CA GLY A 616 0.72 5.60 -19.97
C GLY A 616 -0.39 5.61 -18.91
N LEU A 617 -0.47 4.57 -18.07
CA LEU A 617 -1.44 4.52 -16.96
C LEU A 617 -1.23 5.68 -15.98
N ALA A 618 0.02 5.96 -15.59
CA ALA A 618 0.37 7.08 -14.72
C ALA A 618 -0.10 8.44 -15.27
N GLY A 619 0.09 8.69 -16.58
CA GLY A 619 -0.37 9.92 -17.23
C GLY A 619 -1.89 10.08 -17.23
N ARG A 620 -2.66 9.01 -17.49
CA ARG A 620 -4.13 9.05 -17.42
C ARG A 620 -4.64 9.20 -15.99
N SER A 621 -3.99 8.55 -15.03
CA SER A 621 -4.32 8.69 -13.60
C SER A 621 -4.09 10.12 -13.11
N ALA A 622 -3.01 10.76 -13.53
CA ALA A 622 -2.74 12.17 -13.27
C ALA A 622 -3.80 13.11 -13.85
N ALA A 623 -4.17 12.94 -15.12
CA ALA A 623 -5.24 13.73 -15.75
C ALA A 623 -6.61 13.50 -15.08
N THR A 624 -6.86 12.28 -14.60
CA THR A 624 -8.09 11.98 -13.82
C THR A 624 -8.07 12.71 -12.48
N LEU A 625 -6.92 12.76 -11.80
CA LEU A 625 -6.77 13.50 -10.55
C LEU A 625 -6.95 15.00 -10.75
N GLU A 626 -6.36 15.57 -11.81
CA GLU A 626 -6.55 16.98 -12.19
C GLU A 626 -8.04 17.34 -12.33
N GLY A 627 -8.81 16.52 -13.06
CA GLY A 627 -10.26 16.70 -13.17
C GLY A 627 -10.98 16.67 -11.81
N LEU A 628 -10.64 15.69 -10.95
CA LEU A 628 -11.22 15.60 -9.60
C LEU A 628 -10.84 16.78 -8.70
N LEU A 629 -9.61 17.33 -8.84
CA LEU A 629 -9.15 18.50 -8.08
C LEU A 629 -9.86 19.77 -8.53
N ALA A 630 -10.14 19.92 -9.83
CA ALA A 630 -10.94 21.02 -10.37
C ALA A 630 -12.41 20.94 -9.88
N ASP A 631 -13.01 19.75 -9.95
CA ASP A 631 -14.36 19.51 -9.43
C ASP A 631 -14.42 19.78 -7.91
N TYR A 632 -13.37 19.40 -7.17
CA TYR A 632 -13.29 19.65 -5.73
C TYR A 632 -13.14 21.14 -5.40
N GLN A 633 -12.38 21.89 -6.19
CA GLN A 633 -12.28 23.35 -6.08
C GLN A 633 -13.64 24.02 -6.24
N GLU A 634 -14.40 23.66 -7.28
CA GLU A 634 -15.74 24.18 -7.51
C GLU A 634 -16.69 23.77 -6.37
N HIS A 635 -16.59 22.51 -5.92
CA HIS A 635 -17.37 22.01 -4.78
C HIS A 635 -17.10 22.80 -3.51
N LEU A 636 -15.84 23.07 -3.17
CA LEU A 636 -15.47 23.85 -1.99
C LEU A 636 -15.95 25.31 -2.11
N ALA A 637 -15.84 25.92 -3.29
CA ALA A 637 -16.32 27.28 -3.52
C ALA A 637 -17.84 27.41 -3.34
N ARG A 638 -18.59 26.36 -3.73
CA ARG A 638 -20.06 26.36 -3.68
C ARG A 638 -20.63 25.88 -2.34
N TRP A 639 -20.03 24.84 -1.78
CA TRP A 639 -20.60 24.10 -0.65
C TRP A 639 -19.69 24.05 0.57
N GLY A 640 -18.48 24.62 0.54
CA GLY A 640 -17.49 24.52 1.61
C GLY A 640 -17.12 23.09 1.99
N VAL A 641 -16.55 22.90 3.18
CA VAL A 641 -16.13 21.59 3.72
C VAL A 641 -17.27 20.80 4.37
N GLN A 642 -18.42 21.44 4.57
CA GLN A 642 -19.60 20.88 5.23
C GLN A 642 -20.28 19.78 4.43
N ARG A 643 -20.27 19.88 3.10
CA ARG A 643 -20.79 18.85 2.22
C ARG A 643 -19.63 18.02 1.70
N ARG A 644 -19.78 16.69 1.71
CA ARG A 644 -18.79 15.79 1.08
C ARG A 644 -18.91 15.90 -0.44
N PRO A 645 -17.78 15.89 -1.18
CA PRO A 645 -17.82 15.78 -2.64
C PRO A 645 -18.31 14.39 -3.05
N ALA A 646 -18.83 14.26 -4.27
CA ALA A 646 -19.45 13.02 -4.75
C ALA A 646 -18.51 11.80 -4.75
N PHE A 647 -17.21 12.03 -4.90
CA PHE A 647 -16.18 10.98 -4.89
C PHE A 647 -15.74 10.54 -3.48
N SER A 648 -16.17 11.25 -2.42
CA SER A 648 -15.77 10.95 -1.04
C SER A 648 -16.78 9.99 -0.38
N PRO A 649 -16.33 8.88 0.24
CA PRO A 649 -17.22 7.88 0.83
C PRO A 649 -18.05 8.46 1.99
N GLN A 650 -19.22 7.86 2.27
CA GLN A 650 -20.21 8.38 3.23
C GLN A 650 -19.78 8.27 4.72
N GLY A 651 -18.70 7.56 5.04
CA GLY A 651 -18.14 7.43 6.40
C GLY A 651 -16.85 8.23 6.60
N GLY A 652 -16.58 8.72 7.83
CA GLY A 652 -15.32 9.39 8.18
C GLY A 652 -15.47 10.53 9.19
N THR A 653 -14.58 11.52 9.12
CA THR A 653 -14.48 12.65 10.08
C THR A 653 -15.81 13.38 10.23
N ASP A 654 -16.18 13.71 11.47
CA ASP A 654 -17.38 14.49 11.78
C ASP A 654 -17.24 15.93 11.26
N ARG A 655 -17.91 16.20 10.12
CA ARG A 655 -17.88 17.51 9.45
C ARG A 655 -18.58 18.60 10.27
N HIS A 656 -19.33 18.26 11.32
CA HIS A 656 -19.90 19.25 12.24
C HIS A 656 -18.83 20.03 13.02
N ILE A 657 -17.65 19.42 13.25
CA ILE A 657 -16.52 20.09 13.90
C ILE A 657 -15.89 21.11 12.95
N ALA A 658 -15.75 20.77 11.67
CA ALA A 658 -15.23 21.67 10.63
C ALA A 658 -16.17 22.87 10.40
N LEU A 659 -17.50 22.66 10.45
CA LEU A 659 -18.54 23.70 10.34
C LEU A 659 -18.42 24.82 11.38
N ARG A 660 -18.05 24.47 12.62
CA ARG A 660 -17.88 25.44 13.71
C ARG A 660 -16.58 26.24 13.60
N ALA A 661 -15.60 25.73 12.86
CA ALA A 661 -14.29 26.35 12.72
C ALA A 661 -14.25 27.46 11.67
N THR A 662 -15.07 27.34 10.62
CA THR A 662 -15.10 28.31 9.51
C THR A 662 -15.74 29.63 9.94
N TRP A 663 -16.80 29.59 10.75
CA TRP A 663 -17.54 30.76 11.23
C TRP A 663 -17.25 31.04 12.73
N PRO A 664 -16.08 31.58 13.11
CA PRO A 664 -15.84 32.00 14.48
C PRO A 664 -16.77 33.17 14.82
N ARG A 665 -17.35 33.17 16.03
CA ARG A 665 -18.24 34.20 16.63
C ARG A 665 -18.10 35.59 16.02
N SER A 666 -18.75 35.82 14.88
CA SER A 666 -18.67 37.11 14.20
C SER A 666 -19.80 37.98 14.75
N ALA A 667 -19.44 38.85 15.69
CA ALA A 667 -20.37 39.85 16.22
C ALA A 667 -21.03 40.65 15.09
N GLU A 668 -20.35 40.82 13.96
CA GLU A 668 -20.87 41.47 12.76
C GLU A 668 -22.06 40.74 12.12
N ALA A 669 -22.04 39.41 12.06
CA ALA A 669 -23.14 38.66 11.49
C ALA A 669 -24.31 38.51 12.46
N GLU A 670 -24.04 38.36 13.76
CA GLU A 670 -25.10 38.46 14.77
C GLU A 670 -25.79 39.83 14.69
N ASN A 671 -25.01 40.92 14.56
CA ASN A 671 -25.55 42.25 14.37
C ASN A 671 -26.35 42.37 13.06
N ALA A 672 -25.89 41.77 11.96
CA ALA A 672 -26.62 41.77 10.70
C ALA A 672 -27.96 41.02 10.79
N LEU A 673 -28.02 39.93 11.55
CA LEU A 673 -29.26 39.17 11.78
C LEU A 673 -30.27 39.89 12.68
N ARG A 674 -29.79 40.73 13.61
CA ARG A 674 -30.64 41.54 14.50
C ARG A 674 -31.16 42.83 13.87
N MET A 675 -30.80 43.13 12.62
CA MET A 675 -31.25 44.35 11.96
C MET A 675 -32.77 44.34 11.73
N GLU A 676 -33.36 45.52 11.89
CA GLU A 676 -34.78 45.78 11.69
C GLU A 676 -35.06 46.51 10.38
N THR A 677 -36.34 46.52 9.97
CA THR A 677 -36.73 47.05 8.65
C THR A 677 -36.38 48.53 8.50
N GLY A 678 -36.44 49.26 9.62
CA GLY A 678 -36.12 50.68 9.73
C GLY A 678 -34.64 51.01 9.57
N ASP A 679 -33.74 50.05 9.79
CA ASP A 679 -32.30 50.31 9.95
C ASP A 679 -31.60 50.77 8.67
N LEU A 680 -30.35 51.23 8.85
CA LEU A 680 -29.48 51.66 7.77
C LEU A 680 -28.92 50.44 7.02
N MET A 681 -29.41 50.23 5.79
CA MET A 681 -28.95 49.16 4.88
C MET A 681 -28.50 49.76 3.55
N LEU A 682 -27.69 49.02 2.79
CA LEU A 682 -27.40 49.39 1.40
C LEU A 682 -28.66 49.13 0.57
N GLN A 683 -29.34 50.15 0.08
CA GLN A 683 -30.46 50.02 -0.84
C GLN A 683 -29.93 50.05 -2.28
N LEU A 684 -30.16 49.01 -3.09
CA LEU A 684 -29.73 48.96 -4.50
C LEU A 684 -30.63 49.83 -5.39
N CYS A 685 -30.53 51.13 -5.17
CA CYS A 685 -31.34 52.17 -5.76
C CYS A 685 -30.51 53.46 -5.82
N ARG A 686 -30.70 54.28 -6.85
CA ARG A 686 -30.13 55.62 -6.93
C ARG A 686 -30.77 56.50 -5.86
N ALA A 687 -30.02 57.47 -5.36
CA ALA A 687 -30.55 58.43 -4.38
C ALA A 687 -31.83 59.15 -4.88
N GLU A 688 -31.89 59.45 -6.18
CA GLU A 688 -33.02 60.12 -6.84
C GLU A 688 -34.27 59.22 -6.93
N ASP A 689 -34.07 57.90 -7.09
CA ASP A 689 -35.13 56.91 -7.26
C ASP A 689 -35.73 56.43 -5.92
N LEU A 690 -35.13 56.79 -4.78
CA LEU A 690 -35.68 56.45 -3.45
C LEU A 690 -37.10 57.01 -3.26
N ALA A 691 -37.42 58.14 -3.90
CA ALA A 691 -38.76 58.72 -3.88
C ALA A 691 -39.82 57.84 -4.56
N LEU A 692 -39.41 56.90 -5.42
CA LEU A 692 -40.29 55.93 -6.08
C LEU A 692 -40.60 54.73 -5.20
N LEU A 693 -39.94 54.58 -4.05
CA LEU A 693 -40.16 53.49 -3.09
C LEU A 693 -41.14 53.91 -1.99
N ARG A 694 -41.79 52.93 -1.36
CA ARG A 694 -42.54 53.16 -0.14
C ARG A 694 -41.58 53.35 1.04
N SER A 695 -41.79 54.39 1.83
CA SER A 695 -40.88 54.79 2.91
C SER A 695 -41.29 54.29 4.30
N SER A 696 -42.40 53.57 4.46
CA SER A 696 -42.85 53.04 5.76
C SER A 696 -42.33 51.63 6.01
N ALA A 697 -41.77 51.35 7.19
CA ALA A 697 -41.23 50.03 7.52
C ALA A 697 -42.25 48.89 7.35
N GLY A 698 -43.51 49.10 7.74
CA GLY A 698 -44.58 48.10 7.62
C GLY A 698 -44.93 47.67 6.18
N SER A 699 -44.44 48.41 5.17
CA SER A 699 -44.64 48.07 3.75
C SER A 699 -43.55 47.19 3.17
N ALA A 700 -42.39 47.10 3.83
CA ALA A 700 -41.27 46.29 3.38
C ALA A 700 -41.31 44.89 4.03
N ARG A 701 -40.59 43.95 3.42
CA ARG A 701 -40.39 42.58 3.95
C ARG A 701 -38.92 42.36 4.25
N LEU A 702 -38.62 41.73 5.39
CA LEU A 702 -37.27 41.30 5.72
C LEU A 702 -37.11 39.80 5.46
N VAL A 703 -35.98 39.45 4.87
CA VAL A 703 -35.52 38.06 4.73
C VAL A 703 -34.15 37.96 5.39
N ARG A 704 -34.12 37.35 6.57
CA ARG A 704 -32.89 37.05 7.32
C ARG A 704 -32.35 35.70 6.85
N PHE A 705 -31.04 35.58 6.70
CA PHE A 705 -30.41 34.34 6.29
C PHE A 705 -29.04 34.16 6.95
N ALA A 706 -28.71 32.93 7.28
CA ALA A 706 -27.41 32.56 7.82
C ALA A 706 -27.07 31.10 7.54
N PRO A 707 -25.78 30.72 7.50
CA PRO A 707 -25.38 29.32 7.41
C PRO A 707 -25.85 28.54 8.63
N ALA A 708 -26.28 27.29 8.44
CA ALA A 708 -26.73 26.40 9.51
C ALA A 708 -25.70 26.19 10.63
N GLY A 709 -24.40 26.38 10.36
CA GLY A 709 -23.34 26.31 11.36
C GLY A 709 -23.47 27.33 12.49
N LEU A 710 -24.08 28.49 12.22
CA LEU A 710 -24.30 29.56 13.21
C LEU A 710 -25.48 29.23 14.17
N ARG A 711 -26.38 28.31 13.78
CA ARG A 711 -27.59 27.95 14.54
C ARG A 711 -27.28 27.23 15.87
N GLY A 712 -26.29 26.32 15.85
CA GLY A 712 -25.95 25.47 16.99
C GLY A 712 -25.25 26.19 18.16
N GLU A 713 -24.97 27.49 18.02
CA GLU A 713 -24.38 28.33 19.07
C GLU A 713 -25.42 29.21 19.79
N GLN A 714 -26.49 29.64 19.09
CA GLN A 714 -27.59 30.42 19.69
C GLN A 714 -28.38 29.64 20.74
N ASP A 715 -28.69 28.36 20.48
CA ASP A 715 -29.43 27.50 21.42
C ASP A 715 -28.63 27.16 22.70
N GLY A 716 -27.30 27.32 22.67
CA GLY A 716 -26.41 26.97 23.79
C GLY A 716 -26.12 28.09 24.78
N LEU A 717 -26.34 29.36 24.42
CA LEU A 717 -25.89 30.51 25.21
C LEU A 717 -27.03 31.32 25.83
N HIS A 718 -28.22 31.37 25.23
CA HIS A 718 -29.40 32.04 25.79
C HIS A 718 -30.61 31.11 25.69
N GLY A 719 -31.09 30.62 26.83
CA GLY A 719 -32.31 29.82 26.95
C GLY A 719 -33.61 30.58 26.64
N ASP A 720 -33.52 31.62 25.82
CA ASP A 720 -34.64 32.40 25.31
C ASP A 720 -34.21 32.95 23.94
N SER A 721 -34.32 32.12 22.90
CA SER A 721 -34.26 32.62 21.52
C SER A 721 -35.39 33.64 21.37
N THR A 722 -35.07 34.93 21.30
CA THR A 722 -36.07 35.96 21.00
C THR A 722 -36.79 35.58 19.70
N ASP A 723 -38.12 35.77 19.67
CA ASP A 723 -39.01 35.33 18.59
C ASP A 723 -38.55 35.78 17.18
N GLU A 724 -37.74 36.82 17.11
CA GLU A 724 -37.23 37.48 15.89
C GLU A 724 -36.16 36.68 15.12
N THR A 725 -35.40 35.79 15.77
CA THR A 725 -34.38 34.95 15.08
C THR A 725 -34.92 33.60 14.59
N LYS A 726 -36.15 33.24 14.96
CA LYS A 726 -36.82 32.01 14.51
C LYS A 726 -37.20 32.04 13.02
N ASP A 727 -37.34 33.22 12.44
CA ASP A 727 -37.72 33.43 11.03
C ASP A 727 -36.53 33.50 10.05
N ALA A 728 -35.30 33.28 10.54
CA ALA A 728 -34.12 33.24 9.69
C ALA A 728 -34.09 31.98 8.82
N VAL A 729 -33.73 32.17 7.54
CA VAL A 729 -33.46 31.07 6.60
C VAL A 729 -32.07 30.51 6.89
N TRP A 730 -32.04 29.29 7.41
CA TRP A 730 -30.80 28.57 7.63
C TRP A 730 -30.36 27.88 6.34
N THR A 731 -29.33 28.42 5.69
CA THR A 731 -28.80 27.83 4.46
C THR A 731 -27.97 26.59 4.78
N ARG A 732 -28.10 25.54 3.95
CA ARG A 732 -27.29 24.31 4.12
C ARG A 732 -25.79 24.56 3.90
N SER A 733 -25.45 25.64 3.21
CA SER A 733 -24.10 26.11 2.94
C SER A 733 -24.12 27.62 2.68
N GLY A 734 -23.00 28.30 2.91
CA GLY A 734 -22.83 29.67 2.46
C GLY A 734 -21.72 30.40 3.19
N ARG A 735 -21.06 31.32 2.48
CA ARG A 735 -20.09 32.26 3.05
C ARG A 735 -20.72 33.55 3.58
N HIS A 736 -22.04 33.68 3.44
CA HIS A 736 -22.78 34.92 3.73
C HIS A 736 -23.81 34.72 4.84
N ALA A 737 -23.87 35.67 5.76
CA ALA A 737 -25.02 35.86 6.63
C ALA A 737 -25.47 37.32 6.57
N GLY A 738 -26.77 37.55 6.80
CA GLY A 738 -27.28 38.90 6.85
C GLY A 738 -28.77 38.99 6.61
N VAL A 739 -29.18 40.13 6.05
CA VAL A 739 -30.58 40.45 5.85
C VAL A 739 -30.80 41.16 4.51
N LEU A 740 -31.89 40.79 3.85
CA LEU A 740 -32.44 41.46 2.68
C LEU A 740 -33.72 42.18 3.07
N ARG A 741 -33.80 43.47 2.76
CA ARG A 741 -35.00 44.30 2.88
C ARG A 741 -35.63 44.49 1.52
N LEU A 742 -36.85 44.04 1.34
CA LEU A 742 -37.57 44.10 0.08
C LEU A 742 -38.60 45.23 0.17
N VAL A 743 -38.34 46.34 -0.54
CA VAL A 743 -39.15 47.56 -0.45
C VAL A 743 -39.99 47.71 -1.72
N PRO A 744 -41.33 47.65 -1.66
CA PRO A 744 -42.15 47.79 -2.85
C PRO A 744 -42.09 49.21 -3.42
N PRO A 745 -42.22 49.36 -4.75
CA PRO A 745 -42.47 50.65 -5.38
C PRO A 745 -43.78 51.30 -4.89
N ARG A 746 -43.90 52.61 -5.10
CA ARG A 746 -45.15 53.34 -4.93
C ARG A 746 -46.17 52.90 -5.98
N ILE A 747 -47.44 53.04 -5.62
CA ILE A 747 -48.54 52.73 -6.53
C ILE A 747 -48.41 53.60 -7.79
N GLY A 748 -48.45 52.96 -8.96
CA GLY A 748 -48.34 53.63 -10.26
C GLY A 748 -46.92 53.67 -10.86
N THR A 749 -45.90 53.26 -10.10
CA THR A 749 -44.51 53.17 -10.60
C THR A 749 -44.29 51.98 -11.53
N VAL A 750 -45.06 50.90 -11.40
CA VAL A 750 -44.95 49.70 -12.24
C VAL A 750 -46.13 49.60 -13.21
N LYS A 751 -45.87 49.27 -14.47
CA LYS A 751 -46.89 48.94 -15.48
C LYS A 751 -46.56 47.61 -16.16
N ALA A 752 -47.56 46.75 -16.35
CA ALA A 752 -47.38 45.53 -17.13
C ALA A 752 -47.34 45.85 -18.64
N SER A 753 -46.39 45.26 -19.38
CA SER A 753 -46.39 45.24 -20.85
C SER A 753 -46.98 43.90 -21.36
N ALA A 754 -47.87 44.00 -22.35
CA ALA A 754 -48.43 42.85 -23.04
C ALA A 754 -47.52 42.43 -24.22
N PRO A 755 -47.50 41.14 -24.61
CA PRO A 755 -46.74 40.68 -25.77
C PRO A 755 -47.19 41.40 -27.05
N GLY A 756 -46.26 42.07 -27.73
CA GLY A 756 -46.48 42.72 -29.04
C GLY A 756 -46.96 44.17 -28.94
N GLY A 757 -46.19 45.04 -28.26
CA GLY A 757 -46.53 46.46 -28.10
C GLY A 757 -46.62 47.24 -29.42
N GLU A 758 -47.82 47.33 -29.99
CA GLU A 758 -48.28 48.56 -30.64
C GLU A 758 -48.90 49.45 -29.55
N ASP A 759 -48.35 50.65 -29.38
CA ASP A 759 -49.02 51.74 -28.65
C ASP A 759 -50.35 52.02 -29.35
N ARG A 760 -51.46 51.67 -28.70
CA ARG A 760 -52.74 52.34 -28.97
C ARG A 760 -52.98 53.35 -27.85
N GLY A 761 -52.53 54.58 -28.12
CA GLY A 761 -53.15 55.77 -27.55
C GLY A 761 -54.58 55.93 -28.03
#